data_AF-A0A369Z321-F1
#
_entry.id   AF-A0A369Z321-F1
#
_cell.length_a   1.000
_cell.length_b   1.000
_cell.length_c   1.000
_cell.angle_alpha   90.00
_cell.angle_beta   90.00
_cell.angle_gamma   90.00
#
_symmetry.space_group_name_H-M   'P 1'
#
loop_
_entity.id
_entity.type
_entity.pdbx_description
1 polymer ?
#
loop_
_entity_poly.entity_id
_entity_poly.type
_entity_poly.pdbx_seq_one_letter_code
_entity_poly.pdbx_strand_id
1 'polypeptide(L)'
;DSTTIPEDKVKDGSEVSAKAKDPAGNESAESKGNAGNNADHTAPSAPEVTPSTTDGSVKVKVPGDAEAGDTVEVTVTPEGSNTPEKVTLTKQADGSWTSDKPAIVPNVEAGKDSTTIPEDKVKDGSEVSAKAKDPAGNESAESKGNAGNNADHTAPSAPEVTPSSTDGSVTVKVPGDAEVGDTVEVTVTPEGSNTPEKVTLTKQADGSWTSSNPTTLPNVEAGQSSTTIPQDKVKDGSEVTAQAKDPSGNESTPAKANAGNNKVVKLELSLAEDTGASSNDNYTKNGQVNVSGIPSGSEWEYSTDGGQNWTSGSGTSFTLPDNTKVGGIAYNLQARVKGNAASTSDTLNMTLDQKAEEFHAIIDDSMNLIGTAEKNSTISINNRSGQANANGEFEIATGIDPKATAKKVPYTVVETDLAGNTISKDVAYTYYRRYGANTNDSYGSENDVILIGTKGGTGDLGSLIKSSLTTGDGDDSVYAIGVQYHSNTLDMGSGNDFASFGKIAGTINMGDGNDILEARDTRSPFFYLVGGNPTINMGSGNDIVKTSGDTNTKATIDGGSDFDTLEFVNRDGKPITTTISMISNFEKIDITGTLNNSVTISDKDVERNHSAKATVDASGASHNNVLIVDGNAGDKVTLSGISKAASSQVTYEGNTYNVYNTNSNELWVDSDITVA
;
A
#
# COMPACT_ATOMS: atom_id res chain seq x y z
N ASP A 1 -73.74 -103.68 -43.04
CA ASP A 1 -73.75 -102.36 -42.39
C ASP A 1 -72.57 -102.24 -41.44
N SER A 2 -71.85 -101.12 -41.50
CA SER A 2 -70.79 -100.77 -40.54
C SER A 2 -71.32 -99.70 -39.59
N THR A 3 -71.01 -99.84 -38.30
CA THR A 3 -71.26 -98.83 -37.27
C THR A 3 -69.92 -98.33 -36.74
N THR A 4 -69.79 -97.03 -36.53
CA THR A 4 -68.61 -96.40 -35.91
C THR A 4 -68.92 -96.07 -34.45
N ILE A 5 -67.99 -96.36 -33.54
CA ILE A 5 -68.08 -95.93 -32.14
C ILE A 5 -67.50 -94.50 -32.07
N PRO A 6 -68.22 -93.50 -31.50
CA PRO A 6 -67.69 -92.15 -31.32
C PRO A 6 -66.41 -92.13 -30.45
N GLU A 7 -65.48 -91.24 -30.77
CA GLU A 7 -64.16 -91.13 -30.13
C GLU A 7 -64.24 -90.88 -28.62
N ASP A 8 -65.24 -90.13 -28.15
CA ASP A 8 -65.46 -89.83 -26.73
C ASP A 8 -66.05 -91.01 -25.93
N LYS A 9 -66.41 -92.11 -26.60
CA LYS A 9 -67.04 -93.30 -26.01
C LYS A 9 -66.13 -94.52 -25.93
N VAL A 10 -64.88 -94.43 -26.37
CA VAL A 10 -63.90 -95.52 -26.33
C VAL A 10 -62.54 -94.98 -25.87
N LYS A 11 -61.81 -95.74 -25.05
CA LYS A 11 -60.48 -95.32 -24.56
C LYS A 11 -59.41 -95.64 -25.62
N ASP A 12 -58.48 -94.71 -25.85
CA ASP A 12 -57.34 -94.89 -26.75
C ASP A 12 -56.61 -96.22 -26.57
N GLY A 13 -56.36 -96.91 -27.68
CA GLY A 13 -55.66 -98.21 -27.72
C GLY A 13 -56.43 -99.39 -27.11
N SER A 14 -57.63 -99.17 -26.57
CA SER A 14 -58.44 -100.26 -25.98
C SER A 14 -59.00 -101.20 -27.04
N GLU A 15 -59.12 -102.49 -26.69
CA GLU A 15 -59.63 -103.53 -27.58
C GLU A 15 -61.17 -103.46 -27.68
N VAL A 16 -61.68 -103.42 -28.90
CA VAL A 16 -63.11 -103.43 -29.22
C VAL A 16 -63.42 -104.74 -29.93
N SER A 17 -64.47 -105.44 -29.49
CA SER A 17 -64.89 -106.69 -30.13
C SER A 17 -66.36 -106.69 -30.55
N ALA A 18 -66.66 -107.42 -31.61
CA ALA A 18 -68.01 -107.58 -32.14
C ALA A 18 -68.31 -109.05 -32.47
N LYS A 19 -69.53 -109.49 -32.13
CA LYS A 19 -70.13 -110.77 -32.52
C LYS A 19 -71.55 -110.56 -33.01
N ALA A 20 -71.95 -111.32 -34.02
CA ALA A 20 -73.34 -111.43 -34.43
C ALA A 20 -73.93 -112.74 -33.91
N LYS A 21 -75.18 -112.71 -33.46
CA LYS A 21 -75.93 -113.88 -32.99
C LYS A 21 -77.25 -113.98 -33.73
N ASP A 22 -77.56 -115.15 -34.28
CA ASP A 22 -78.84 -115.39 -34.95
C ASP A 22 -79.96 -115.73 -33.94
N PRO A 23 -81.25 -115.71 -34.34
CA PRO A 23 -82.37 -116.05 -33.45
C PRO A 23 -82.38 -117.50 -32.96
N ALA A 24 -81.64 -118.41 -33.60
CA ALA A 24 -81.46 -119.80 -33.18
C ALA A 24 -80.32 -119.97 -32.16
N GLY A 25 -79.59 -118.89 -31.85
CA GLY A 25 -78.56 -118.84 -30.84
C GLY A 25 -77.15 -119.12 -31.34
N ASN A 26 -76.93 -119.24 -32.65
CA ASN A 26 -75.59 -119.45 -33.21
C ASN A 26 -74.83 -118.13 -33.26
N GLU A 27 -73.58 -118.12 -32.81
CA GLU A 27 -72.71 -116.93 -32.78
C GLU A 27 -71.64 -116.98 -33.86
N SER A 28 -71.34 -115.83 -34.48
CA SER A 28 -70.18 -115.67 -35.36
C SER A 28 -68.87 -115.72 -34.57
N ALA A 29 -67.76 -115.96 -35.29
CA ALA A 29 -66.43 -115.71 -34.74
C ALA A 29 -66.30 -114.24 -34.27
N GLU A 30 -65.58 -114.04 -33.17
CA GLU A 30 -65.31 -112.71 -32.63
C GLU A 30 -64.36 -111.96 -33.56
N SER A 31 -64.72 -110.74 -33.95
CA SER A 31 -63.79 -109.82 -34.59
C SER A 31 -63.29 -108.83 -33.53
N LYS A 32 -61.97 -108.61 -33.49
CA LYS A 32 -61.29 -107.71 -32.55
C LYS A 32 -60.47 -106.68 -33.31
N GLY A 33 -60.48 -105.44 -32.82
CA GLY A 33 -59.59 -104.36 -33.27
C GLY A 33 -59.38 -103.35 -32.15
N ASN A 34 -58.26 -102.64 -32.16
CA ASN A 34 -57.98 -101.59 -31.18
C ASN A 34 -58.56 -100.25 -31.65
N ALA A 35 -59.06 -99.45 -30.71
CA ALA A 35 -59.39 -98.05 -30.97
C ALA A 35 -58.11 -97.25 -31.28
N GLY A 36 -58.20 -96.28 -32.19
CA GLY A 36 -57.10 -95.33 -32.46
C GLY A 36 -56.82 -94.42 -31.28
N ASN A 37 -55.66 -93.74 -31.28
CA ASN A 37 -55.37 -92.68 -30.29
C ASN A 37 -56.00 -91.36 -30.75
N ASN A 38 -56.57 -90.60 -29.81
CA ASN A 38 -57.06 -89.24 -30.06
C ASN A 38 -55.90 -88.32 -30.45
N ALA A 39 -56.18 -87.34 -31.31
CA ALA A 39 -55.23 -86.28 -31.61
C ALA A 39 -55.08 -85.35 -30.39
N ASP A 40 -53.85 -85.01 -30.04
CA ASP A 40 -53.57 -83.99 -29.03
C ASP A 40 -53.92 -82.60 -29.58
N HIS A 41 -54.67 -81.82 -28.79
CA HIS A 41 -55.18 -80.50 -29.14
C HIS A 41 -54.74 -79.40 -28.17
N THR A 42 -53.81 -79.69 -27.26
CA THR A 42 -53.46 -78.78 -26.15
C THR A 42 -52.07 -78.19 -26.36
N ALA A 43 -51.99 -76.90 -26.72
CA ALA A 43 -50.70 -76.22 -26.83
C ALA A 43 -50.10 -75.91 -25.45
N PRO A 44 -48.75 -75.80 -25.33
CA PRO A 44 -48.11 -75.25 -24.14
C PRO A 44 -48.50 -73.79 -23.90
N SER A 45 -48.29 -73.28 -22.69
CA SER A 45 -48.50 -71.85 -22.40
C SER A 45 -47.58 -70.95 -23.24
N ALA A 46 -47.97 -69.68 -23.43
CA ALA A 46 -47.14 -68.71 -24.15
C ALA A 46 -45.85 -68.37 -23.37
N PRO A 47 -44.70 -68.24 -24.05
CA PRO A 47 -43.50 -67.67 -23.43
C PRO A 47 -43.72 -66.18 -23.10
N GLU A 48 -42.84 -65.59 -22.29
CA GLU A 48 -42.85 -64.16 -21.96
C GLU A 48 -41.58 -63.50 -22.48
N VAL A 49 -41.72 -62.44 -23.28
CA VAL A 49 -40.59 -61.62 -23.75
C VAL A 49 -40.61 -60.29 -22.99
N THR A 50 -39.54 -60.02 -22.24
CA THR A 50 -39.38 -58.81 -21.42
C THR A 50 -38.11 -58.08 -21.80
N PRO A 51 -38.18 -56.98 -22.57
CA PRO A 51 -37.03 -56.12 -22.82
C PRO A 51 -36.51 -55.47 -21.55
N SER A 52 -35.19 -55.26 -21.48
CA SER A 52 -34.56 -54.45 -20.44
C SER A 52 -34.98 -52.99 -20.56
N THR A 53 -35.05 -52.31 -19.41
CA THR A 53 -35.31 -50.86 -19.35
C THR A 53 -34.02 -50.04 -19.22
N THR A 54 -32.86 -50.69 -19.13
CA THR A 54 -31.56 -50.07 -18.87
C THR A 54 -30.54 -50.30 -19.98
N ASP A 55 -30.75 -51.29 -20.84
CA ASP A 55 -29.83 -51.70 -21.90
C ASP A 55 -30.58 -52.42 -23.05
N GLY A 56 -29.85 -52.90 -24.06
CA GLY A 56 -30.38 -53.61 -25.22
C GLY A 56 -30.82 -55.06 -24.96
N SER A 57 -30.59 -55.61 -23.77
CA SER A 57 -30.84 -57.03 -23.50
C SER A 57 -32.33 -57.37 -23.44
N VAL A 58 -32.69 -58.62 -23.79
CA VAL A 58 -34.08 -59.09 -23.79
C VAL A 58 -34.21 -60.42 -23.06
N LYS A 59 -35.02 -60.46 -22.01
CA LYS A 59 -35.29 -61.68 -21.25
C LYS A 59 -36.43 -62.48 -21.88
N VAL A 60 -36.23 -63.78 -22.08
CA VAL A 60 -37.25 -64.72 -22.59
C VAL A 60 -37.53 -65.77 -21.52
N LYS A 61 -38.75 -65.76 -20.98
CA LYS A 61 -39.26 -66.78 -20.05
C LYS A 61 -39.90 -67.92 -20.85
N VAL A 62 -39.50 -69.14 -20.55
CA VAL A 62 -40.03 -70.36 -21.19
C VAL A 62 -41.27 -70.88 -20.45
N PRO A 63 -42.19 -71.61 -21.12
CA PRO A 63 -43.42 -72.11 -20.49
C PRO A 63 -43.13 -73.15 -19.40
N GLY A 64 -43.87 -73.08 -18.29
CA GLY A 64 -43.70 -73.96 -17.14
C GLY A 64 -44.44 -75.30 -17.24
N ASP A 65 -45.44 -75.37 -18.12
CA ASP A 65 -46.25 -76.54 -18.45
C ASP A 65 -45.71 -77.34 -19.64
N ALA A 66 -44.61 -76.90 -20.25
CA ALA A 66 -44.00 -77.57 -21.41
C ALA A 66 -43.39 -78.94 -21.05
N GLU A 67 -43.59 -79.89 -21.95
CA GLU A 67 -43.19 -81.29 -21.85
C GLU A 67 -41.89 -81.56 -22.63
N ALA A 68 -41.23 -82.70 -22.36
CA ALA A 68 -39.99 -83.03 -23.04
C ALA A 68 -40.24 -83.24 -24.56
N GLY A 69 -39.55 -82.46 -25.39
CA GLY A 69 -39.80 -82.40 -26.84
C GLY A 69 -40.50 -81.13 -27.31
N ASP A 70 -41.11 -80.37 -26.41
CA ASP A 70 -41.69 -79.06 -26.74
C ASP A 70 -40.62 -78.06 -27.15
N THR A 71 -41.00 -77.11 -27.98
CA THR A 71 -40.11 -76.09 -28.53
C THR A 71 -40.60 -74.69 -28.22
N VAL A 72 -39.68 -73.75 -28.03
CA VAL A 72 -39.94 -72.31 -28.06
C VAL A 72 -39.13 -71.72 -29.21
N GLU A 73 -39.81 -71.21 -30.22
CA GLU A 73 -39.21 -70.51 -31.34
C GLU A 73 -39.11 -69.02 -31.00
N VAL A 74 -37.88 -68.54 -30.86
CA VAL A 74 -37.55 -67.13 -30.63
C VAL A 74 -37.09 -66.52 -31.94
N THR A 75 -37.75 -65.45 -32.38
CA THR A 75 -37.33 -64.63 -33.52
C THR A 75 -36.61 -63.40 -32.98
N VAL A 76 -35.37 -63.18 -33.40
CA VAL A 76 -34.50 -62.08 -32.95
C VAL A 76 -33.73 -61.54 -34.15
N THR A 77 -33.49 -60.24 -34.24
CA THR A 77 -32.57 -59.67 -35.25
C THR A 77 -31.19 -59.57 -34.64
N PRO A 78 -30.18 -60.34 -35.10
CA PRO A 78 -28.85 -60.28 -34.51
C PRO A 78 -28.17 -58.93 -34.70
N GLU A 79 -27.29 -58.58 -33.77
CA GLU A 79 -26.47 -57.37 -33.83
C GLU A 79 -25.65 -57.32 -35.14
N GLY A 80 -25.62 -56.15 -35.81
CA GLY A 80 -25.00 -55.98 -37.13
C GLY A 80 -25.79 -56.57 -38.33
N SER A 81 -26.96 -57.17 -38.10
CA SER A 81 -27.86 -57.67 -39.16
C SER A 81 -29.11 -56.79 -39.33
N ASN A 82 -29.81 -56.97 -40.46
CA ASN A 82 -31.14 -56.40 -40.72
C ASN A 82 -32.19 -57.50 -40.96
N THR A 83 -31.81 -58.78 -40.89
CA THR A 83 -32.69 -59.91 -41.14
C THR A 83 -32.97 -60.64 -39.83
N PRO A 84 -34.25 -60.76 -39.43
CA PRO A 84 -34.61 -61.58 -38.27
C PRO A 84 -34.20 -63.04 -38.47
N GLU A 85 -33.66 -63.64 -37.42
CA GLU A 85 -33.31 -65.05 -37.35
C GLU A 85 -34.22 -65.76 -36.35
N LYS A 86 -34.62 -66.98 -36.71
CA LYS A 86 -35.31 -67.90 -35.80
C LYS A 86 -34.29 -68.74 -35.05
N VAL A 87 -34.50 -68.87 -33.74
CA VAL A 87 -33.72 -69.65 -32.79
C VAL A 87 -34.70 -70.56 -32.04
N THR A 88 -34.40 -71.86 -31.96
CA THR A 88 -35.30 -72.86 -31.37
C THR A 88 -34.72 -73.36 -30.05
N LEU A 89 -35.45 -73.16 -28.96
CA LEU A 89 -35.20 -73.80 -27.67
C LEU A 89 -36.00 -75.09 -27.60
N THR A 90 -35.37 -76.24 -27.34
CA THR A 90 -36.06 -77.54 -27.18
C THR A 90 -35.99 -78.03 -25.74
N LYS A 91 -37.13 -78.37 -25.15
CA LYS A 91 -37.25 -78.89 -23.78
C LYS A 91 -36.67 -80.30 -23.69
N GLN A 92 -35.73 -80.49 -22.77
CA GLN A 92 -35.07 -81.77 -22.52
C GLN A 92 -35.73 -82.51 -21.35
N ALA A 93 -35.54 -83.83 -21.29
CA ALA A 93 -36.08 -84.68 -20.22
C ALA A 93 -35.50 -84.37 -18.82
N ASP A 94 -34.32 -83.72 -18.75
CA ASP A 94 -33.69 -83.28 -17.50
C ASP A 94 -34.24 -81.92 -16.99
N GLY A 95 -35.19 -81.32 -17.71
CA GLY A 95 -35.80 -80.04 -17.38
C GLY A 95 -35.09 -78.81 -17.97
N SER A 96 -33.93 -78.96 -18.62
CA SER A 96 -33.25 -77.87 -19.33
C SER A 96 -33.89 -77.56 -20.69
N TRP A 97 -33.53 -76.41 -21.29
CA TRP A 97 -33.83 -76.10 -22.68
C TRP A 97 -32.54 -75.88 -23.47
N THR A 98 -32.40 -76.59 -24.58
CA THR A 98 -31.25 -76.48 -25.48
C THR A 98 -31.59 -75.60 -26.67
N SER A 99 -30.76 -74.58 -26.90
CA SER A 99 -30.82 -73.68 -28.06
C SER A 99 -30.08 -74.28 -29.25
N ASP A 100 -30.66 -74.19 -30.44
CA ASP A 100 -29.97 -74.50 -31.70
C ASP A 100 -28.91 -73.44 -32.08
N LYS A 101 -29.03 -72.21 -31.54
CA LYS A 101 -28.08 -71.09 -31.71
C LYS A 101 -27.73 -70.43 -30.37
N PRO A 102 -26.97 -71.11 -29.49
CA PRO A 102 -26.67 -70.63 -28.14
C PRO A 102 -25.85 -69.33 -28.08
N ALA A 103 -25.21 -68.95 -29.20
CA ALA A 103 -24.47 -67.69 -29.31
C ALA A 103 -25.38 -66.44 -29.42
N ILE A 104 -26.66 -66.62 -29.79
CA ILE A 104 -27.65 -65.54 -29.93
C ILE A 104 -28.65 -65.62 -28.76
N VAL A 105 -29.29 -66.79 -28.57
CA VAL A 105 -30.18 -67.04 -27.44
C VAL A 105 -29.57 -68.16 -26.59
N PRO A 106 -29.05 -67.87 -25.39
CA PRO A 106 -28.42 -68.87 -24.54
C PRO A 106 -29.37 -69.99 -24.09
N ASN A 107 -28.81 -71.15 -23.75
CA ASN A 107 -29.55 -72.27 -23.15
C ASN A 107 -30.22 -71.87 -21.83
N VAL A 108 -31.32 -72.55 -21.47
CA VAL A 108 -31.91 -72.45 -20.13
C VAL A 108 -31.47 -73.68 -19.32
N GLU A 109 -30.67 -73.48 -18.28
CA GLU A 109 -30.21 -74.57 -17.41
C GLU A 109 -31.38 -75.23 -16.66
N ALA A 110 -31.22 -76.50 -16.28
CA ALA A 110 -32.23 -77.21 -15.50
C ALA A 110 -32.54 -76.47 -14.18
N GLY A 111 -33.83 -76.22 -13.92
CA GLY A 111 -34.30 -75.45 -12.75
C GLY A 111 -34.36 -73.93 -12.96
N LYS A 112 -33.97 -73.40 -14.12
CA LYS A 112 -34.22 -72.02 -14.54
C LYS A 112 -35.46 -71.96 -15.44
N ASP A 113 -36.12 -70.81 -15.46
CA ASP A 113 -37.36 -70.58 -16.20
C ASP A 113 -37.22 -69.52 -17.31
N SER A 114 -36.00 -69.02 -17.53
CA SER A 114 -35.73 -67.94 -18.48
C SER A 114 -34.28 -67.93 -18.95
N THR A 115 -34.06 -67.31 -20.11
CA THR A 115 -32.75 -66.94 -20.66
C THR A 115 -32.75 -65.46 -21.01
N THR A 116 -31.59 -64.84 -21.13
CA THR A 116 -31.46 -63.43 -21.54
C THR A 116 -30.62 -63.36 -22.80
N ILE A 117 -31.16 -62.72 -23.83
CA ILE A 117 -30.45 -62.33 -25.05
C ILE A 117 -29.55 -61.15 -24.67
N PRO A 118 -28.21 -61.28 -24.75
CA PRO A 118 -27.29 -60.20 -24.43
C PRO A 118 -27.49 -58.98 -25.34
N GLU A 119 -27.28 -57.77 -24.83
CA GLU A 119 -27.42 -56.52 -25.59
C GLU A 119 -26.55 -56.50 -26.86
N ASP A 120 -25.34 -57.08 -26.80
CA ASP A 120 -24.41 -57.16 -27.93
C ASP A 120 -24.76 -58.27 -28.96
N LYS A 121 -25.91 -58.93 -28.79
CA LYS A 121 -26.39 -60.02 -29.66
C LYS A 121 -27.75 -59.73 -30.29
N VAL A 122 -28.40 -58.63 -29.94
CA VAL A 122 -29.70 -58.21 -30.51
C VAL A 122 -29.63 -56.77 -30.98
N LYS A 123 -30.06 -56.55 -32.22
CA LYS A 123 -30.08 -55.21 -32.82
C LYS A 123 -30.97 -54.26 -32.02
N ASP A 124 -30.42 -53.10 -31.66
CA ASP A 124 -31.14 -52.00 -31.01
C ASP A 124 -32.49 -51.69 -31.66
N GLY A 125 -33.53 -51.57 -30.82
CA GLY A 125 -34.90 -51.26 -31.24
C GLY A 125 -35.63 -52.37 -32.01
N SER A 126 -34.97 -53.48 -32.33
CA SER A 126 -35.57 -54.58 -33.10
C SER A 126 -36.57 -55.39 -32.26
N GLU A 127 -37.61 -55.93 -32.92
CA GLU A 127 -38.60 -56.78 -32.26
C GLU A 127 -38.01 -58.16 -32.00
N VAL A 128 -38.13 -58.62 -30.75
CA VAL A 128 -37.94 -60.02 -30.34
C VAL A 128 -39.32 -60.62 -30.11
N SER A 129 -39.59 -61.77 -30.74
CA SER A 129 -40.83 -62.51 -30.50
C SER A 129 -40.56 -63.96 -30.12
N ALA A 130 -41.46 -64.57 -29.35
CA ALA A 130 -41.35 -65.97 -28.95
C ALA A 130 -42.71 -66.68 -28.99
N LYS A 131 -42.72 -67.93 -29.44
CA LYS A 131 -43.90 -68.79 -29.49
C LYS A 131 -43.54 -70.23 -29.12
N ALA A 132 -44.40 -70.92 -28.38
CA ALA A 132 -44.19 -72.32 -27.98
C ALA A 132 -44.98 -73.28 -28.88
N LYS A 133 -44.46 -74.49 -29.08
CA LYS A 133 -45.04 -75.53 -29.94
C LYS A 133 -44.72 -76.93 -29.43
N ASP A 134 -45.72 -77.80 -29.35
CA ASP A 134 -45.57 -79.22 -28.99
C ASP A 134 -45.21 -80.10 -30.21
N PRO A 135 -44.87 -81.39 -30.01
CA PRO A 135 -44.65 -82.35 -31.11
C PRO A 135 -45.88 -82.66 -31.97
N ALA A 136 -47.09 -82.42 -31.46
CA ALA A 136 -48.35 -82.59 -32.19
C ALA A 136 -48.66 -81.41 -33.13
N GLY A 137 -47.93 -80.31 -32.99
CA GLY A 137 -48.03 -79.10 -33.79
C GLY A 137 -48.98 -78.04 -33.21
N ASN A 138 -49.47 -78.19 -31.98
CA ASN A 138 -50.27 -77.15 -31.32
C ASN A 138 -49.37 -75.99 -30.88
N GLU A 139 -49.78 -74.77 -31.17
CA GLU A 139 -48.97 -73.56 -30.96
C GLU A 139 -49.61 -72.59 -29.97
N SER A 140 -48.80 -71.98 -29.11
CA SER A 140 -49.24 -71.00 -28.13
C SER A 140 -49.47 -69.60 -28.74
N ALA A 141 -49.90 -68.62 -27.94
CA ALA A 141 -49.90 -67.23 -28.40
C ALA A 141 -48.46 -66.69 -28.53
N GLU A 142 -48.24 -65.77 -29.47
CA GLU A 142 -46.93 -65.11 -29.63
C GLU A 142 -46.76 -63.99 -28.59
N SER A 143 -45.59 -63.91 -27.98
CA SER A 143 -45.16 -62.82 -27.09
C SER A 143 -44.09 -61.98 -27.76
N LYS A 144 -44.11 -60.65 -27.56
CA LYS A 144 -43.27 -59.68 -28.29
C LYS A 144 -42.73 -58.59 -27.38
N GLY A 145 -41.52 -58.11 -27.69
CA GLY A 145 -40.94 -56.91 -27.09
C GLY A 145 -39.79 -56.37 -27.95
N ASN A 146 -39.59 -55.05 -27.96
CA ASN A 146 -38.49 -54.42 -28.69
C ASN A 146 -37.26 -54.32 -27.79
N ALA A 147 -36.09 -54.71 -28.30
CA ALA A 147 -34.82 -54.49 -27.61
C ALA A 147 -34.58 -52.99 -27.35
N GLY A 148 -33.98 -52.66 -26.21
CA GLY A 148 -33.52 -51.30 -25.90
C GLY A 148 -32.32 -50.89 -26.77
N ASN A 149 -31.71 -49.76 -26.46
CA ASN A 149 -30.40 -49.42 -27.00
C ASN A 149 -29.30 -49.98 -26.10
N ASN A 150 -28.15 -50.32 -26.68
CA ASN A 150 -26.99 -50.69 -25.89
C ASN A 150 -26.57 -49.57 -24.94
N ALA A 151 -26.08 -49.96 -23.76
CA ALA A 151 -25.54 -49.00 -22.81
C ALA A 151 -24.28 -48.33 -23.38
N ASP A 152 -24.22 -47.01 -23.22
CA ASP A 152 -23.03 -46.24 -23.55
C ASP A 152 -21.93 -46.49 -22.51
N HIS A 153 -20.77 -46.95 -22.98
CA HIS A 153 -19.61 -47.29 -22.16
C HIS A 153 -18.37 -46.45 -22.50
N THR A 154 -18.52 -45.40 -23.32
CA THR A 154 -17.40 -44.60 -23.80
C THR A 154 -17.31 -43.27 -23.09
N ALA A 155 -16.32 -43.10 -22.22
CA ALA A 155 -16.03 -41.82 -21.61
C ALA A 155 -15.31 -40.86 -22.59
N PRO A 156 -15.44 -39.54 -22.40
CA PRO A 156 -14.61 -38.56 -23.10
C PRO A 156 -13.13 -38.73 -22.73
N SER A 157 -12.21 -38.26 -23.58
CA SER A 157 -10.79 -38.23 -23.24
C SER A 157 -10.51 -37.42 -21.97
N ALA A 158 -9.40 -37.71 -21.29
CA ALA A 158 -9.02 -36.97 -20.10
C ALA A 158 -8.67 -35.50 -20.44
N PRO A 159 -9.05 -34.54 -19.58
CA PRO A 159 -8.57 -33.16 -19.69
C PRO A 159 -7.07 -33.08 -19.42
N GLU A 160 -6.46 -31.92 -19.69
CA GLU A 160 -5.07 -31.64 -19.31
C GLU A 160 -5.04 -30.54 -18.25
N VAL A 161 -4.20 -30.69 -17.22
CA VAL A 161 -3.99 -29.65 -16.19
C VAL A 161 -2.52 -29.31 -16.19
N THR A 162 -2.19 -28.07 -16.54
CA THR A 162 -0.82 -27.59 -16.70
C THR A 162 -0.58 -26.39 -15.78
N PRO A 163 0.32 -26.51 -14.78
CA PRO A 163 0.65 -25.38 -13.93
C PRO A 163 1.59 -24.41 -14.69
N SER A 164 1.46 -23.13 -14.41
CA SER A 164 2.36 -22.10 -14.91
C SER A 164 3.77 -22.30 -14.37
N SER A 165 4.79 -22.01 -15.20
CA SER A 165 6.20 -22.02 -14.77
C SER A 165 6.65 -20.69 -14.17
N THR A 166 5.82 -19.64 -14.22
CA THR A 166 6.20 -18.28 -13.84
C THR A 166 5.39 -17.69 -12.69
N ASP A 167 4.24 -18.28 -12.36
CA ASP A 167 3.33 -17.82 -11.32
C ASP A 167 2.43 -18.99 -10.80
N GLY A 168 1.47 -18.68 -9.93
CA GLY A 168 0.54 -19.65 -9.34
C GLY A 168 -0.60 -20.09 -10.26
N SER A 169 -0.73 -19.55 -11.46
CA SER A 169 -1.87 -19.86 -12.34
C SER A 169 -1.83 -21.31 -12.87
N VAL A 170 -3.01 -21.87 -13.17
CA VAL A 170 -3.15 -23.24 -13.66
C VAL A 170 -4.05 -23.27 -14.89
N THR A 171 -3.57 -23.82 -15.99
CA THR A 171 -4.33 -23.96 -17.25
C THR A 171 -5.02 -25.32 -17.28
N VAL A 172 -6.31 -25.31 -17.62
CA VAL A 172 -7.14 -26.51 -17.82
C VAL A 172 -7.50 -26.60 -19.30
N LYS A 173 -7.06 -27.66 -19.97
CA LYS A 173 -7.43 -28.01 -21.34
C LYS A 173 -8.61 -28.99 -21.32
N VAL A 174 -9.66 -28.65 -22.05
CA VAL A 174 -10.86 -29.50 -22.17
C VAL A 174 -10.68 -30.56 -23.25
N PRO A 175 -11.36 -31.71 -23.16
CA PRO A 175 -11.24 -32.80 -24.14
C PRO A 175 -11.73 -32.37 -25.53
N GLY A 176 -11.05 -32.82 -26.58
CA GLY A 176 -11.38 -32.47 -27.98
C GLY A 176 -12.46 -33.35 -28.61
N ASP A 177 -12.68 -34.53 -28.05
CA ASP A 177 -13.69 -35.52 -28.42
C ASP A 177 -15.00 -35.40 -27.62
N ALA A 178 -15.09 -34.43 -26.70
CA ALA A 178 -16.27 -34.21 -25.89
C ALA A 178 -17.49 -33.77 -26.71
N GLU A 179 -18.64 -34.35 -26.38
CA GLU A 179 -19.95 -34.08 -26.98
C GLU A 179 -20.76 -33.06 -26.18
N VAL A 180 -21.84 -32.56 -26.78
CA VAL A 180 -22.69 -31.54 -26.14
C VAL A 180 -23.36 -32.14 -24.91
N GLY A 181 -23.23 -31.47 -23.76
CA GLY A 181 -23.70 -31.95 -22.47
C GLY A 181 -22.62 -32.63 -21.62
N ASP A 182 -21.47 -32.97 -22.20
CA ASP A 182 -20.31 -33.46 -21.43
C ASP A 182 -19.85 -32.40 -20.44
N THR A 183 -19.29 -32.88 -19.33
CA THR A 183 -18.83 -32.05 -18.24
C THR A 183 -17.35 -32.30 -17.94
N VAL A 184 -16.65 -31.27 -17.49
CA VAL A 184 -15.34 -31.39 -16.83
C VAL A 184 -15.48 -30.83 -15.43
N GLU A 185 -15.33 -31.69 -14.43
CA GLU A 185 -15.34 -31.30 -13.02
C GLU A 185 -13.90 -30.97 -12.60
N VAL A 186 -13.67 -29.71 -12.22
CA VAL A 186 -12.38 -29.20 -11.76
C VAL A 186 -12.43 -28.96 -10.26
N THR A 187 -11.55 -29.60 -9.51
CA THR A 187 -11.38 -29.33 -8.08
C THR A 187 -10.21 -28.38 -7.87
N VAL A 188 -10.43 -27.27 -7.18
CA VAL A 188 -9.43 -26.23 -6.90
C VAL A 188 -9.51 -25.83 -5.43
N THR A 189 -8.38 -25.52 -4.79
CA THR A 189 -8.40 -24.91 -3.45
C THR A 189 -8.28 -23.39 -3.60
N PRO A 190 -9.31 -22.59 -3.26
CA PRO A 190 -9.26 -21.15 -3.44
C PRO A 190 -8.17 -20.47 -2.59
N GLU A 191 -7.64 -19.36 -3.09
CA GLU A 191 -6.69 -18.51 -2.36
C GLU A 191 -7.30 -18.04 -1.03
N GLY A 192 -6.52 -18.09 0.06
CA GLY A 192 -7.03 -17.79 1.42
C GLY A 192 -7.92 -18.87 2.06
N SER A 193 -8.20 -19.99 1.36
CA SER A 193 -8.95 -21.14 1.90
C SER A 193 -8.06 -22.36 2.11
N ASN A 194 -8.56 -23.32 2.89
CA ASN A 194 -7.98 -24.68 3.03
C ASN A 194 -8.95 -25.77 2.55
N THR A 195 -10.14 -25.41 2.08
CA THR A 195 -11.16 -26.34 1.63
C THR A 195 -11.24 -26.32 0.10
N PRO A 196 -11.01 -27.44 -0.59
CA PRO A 196 -11.22 -27.52 -2.03
C PRO A 196 -12.68 -27.29 -2.40
N GLU A 197 -12.92 -26.61 -3.51
CA GLU A 197 -14.21 -26.46 -4.16
C GLU A 197 -14.23 -27.15 -5.52
N LYS A 198 -15.43 -27.51 -5.99
CA LYS A 198 -15.64 -28.09 -7.31
C LYS A 198 -16.28 -27.06 -8.24
N VAL A 199 -15.71 -26.89 -9.42
CA VAL A 199 -16.22 -26.04 -10.50
C VAL A 199 -16.43 -26.91 -11.73
N THR A 200 -17.60 -26.81 -12.36
CA THR A 200 -17.96 -27.65 -13.50
C THR A 200 -17.96 -26.82 -14.78
N LEU A 201 -17.26 -27.29 -15.80
CA LEU A 201 -17.39 -26.81 -17.18
C LEU A 201 -18.37 -27.73 -17.92
N THR A 202 -19.36 -27.18 -18.60
CA THR A 202 -20.32 -27.96 -19.42
C THR A 202 -20.21 -27.58 -20.89
N LYS A 203 -20.05 -28.58 -21.76
CA LYS A 203 -19.95 -28.40 -23.22
C LYS A 203 -21.28 -27.95 -23.81
N GLN A 204 -21.24 -26.86 -24.56
CA GLN A 204 -22.40 -26.26 -25.22
C GLN A 204 -22.47 -26.62 -26.71
N ALA A 205 -23.65 -26.46 -27.30
CA ALA A 205 -23.91 -26.74 -28.71
C ALA A 205 -23.16 -25.81 -29.69
N ASP A 206 -22.77 -24.62 -29.25
CA ASP A 206 -21.95 -23.66 -30.03
C ASP A 206 -20.44 -23.96 -29.98
N GLY A 207 -20.05 -25.01 -29.26
CA GLY A 207 -18.66 -25.43 -29.09
C GLY A 207 -17.94 -24.80 -27.89
N SER A 208 -18.56 -23.84 -27.19
CA SER A 208 -18.03 -23.27 -25.94
C SER A 208 -18.19 -24.20 -24.74
N TRP A 209 -17.55 -23.86 -23.62
CA TRP A 209 -17.79 -24.47 -22.32
C TRP A 209 -18.19 -23.40 -21.30
N THR A 210 -19.30 -23.63 -20.62
CA THR A 210 -19.81 -22.73 -19.57
C THR A 210 -19.36 -23.22 -18.19
N SER A 211 -18.76 -22.32 -17.41
CA SER A 211 -18.33 -22.59 -16.03
C SER A 211 -19.45 -22.32 -15.02
N SER A 212 -19.58 -23.20 -14.03
CA SER A 212 -20.46 -22.99 -12.87
C SER A 212 -19.98 -21.88 -11.93
N ASN A 213 -18.68 -21.52 -11.99
CA ASN A 213 -18.10 -20.39 -11.27
C ASN A 213 -17.05 -19.67 -12.13
N PRO A 214 -17.47 -18.73 -13.00
CA PRO A 214 -16.56 -17.99 -13.88
C PRO A 214 -15.51 -17.13 -13.17
N THR A 215 -15.69 -16.87 -11.86
CA THR A 215 -14.74 -16.05 -11.09
C THR A 215 -13.50 -16.80 -10.63
N THR A 216 -13.60 -18.12 -10.40
CA THR A 216 -12.46 -18.99 -10.09
C THR A 216 -11.94 -19.71 -11.33
N LEU A 217 -12.83 -20.18 -12.20
CA LEU A 217 -12.48 -20.83 -13.47
C LEU A 217 -13.28 -20.18 -14.62
N PRO A 218 -12.65 -19.35 -15.47
CA PRO A 218 -13.34 -18.70 -16.58
C PRO A 218 -13.91 -19.69 -17.61
N ASN A 219 -14.90 -19.25 -18.38
CA ASN A 219 -15.46 -20.02 -19.51
C ASN A 219 -14.39 -20.33 -20.58
N VAL A 220 -14.64 -21.38 -21.39
CA VAL A 220 -13.88 -21.62 -22.62
C VAL A 220 -14.73 -21.14 -23.79
N GLU A 221 -14.33 -20.03 -24.40
CA GLU A 221 -15.04 -19.46 -25.56
C GLU A 221 -15.04 -20.41 -26.77
N ALA A 222 -16.05 -20.29 -27.64
CA ALA A 222 -16.15 -21.12 -28.84
C ALA A 222 -14.87 -21.00 -29.70
N GLY A 223 -14.29 -22.15 -30.08
CA GLY A 223 -13.04 -22.23 -30.83
C GLY A 223 -11.76 -22.26 -29.97
N GLN A 224 -11.86 -22.07 -28.66
CA GLN A 224 -10.77 -22.30 -27.71
C GLN A 224 -10.80 -23.73 -27.16
N SER A 225 -9.65 -24.20 -26.66
CA SER A 225 -9.52 -25.55 -26.08
C SER A 225 -9.03 -25.56 -24.63
N SER A 226 -8.89 -24.39 -24.01
CA SER A 226 -8.42 -24.27 -22.64
C SER A 226 -8.89 -22.98 -21.99
N THR A 227 -8.85 -22.96 -20.66
CA THR A 227 -9.04 -21.79 -19.79
C THR A 227 -7.98 -21.81 -18.68
N THR A 228 -7.78 -20.70 -17.98
CA THR A 228 -6.76 -20.59 -16.94
C THR A 228 -7.38 -20.11 -15.64
N ILE A 229 -7.12 -20.84 -14.55
CA ILE A 229 -7.38 -20.43 -13.18
C ILE A 229 -6.35 -19.33 -12.84
N PRO A 230 -6.79 -18.08 -12.56
CA PRO A 230 -5.87 -17.00 -12.21
C PRO A 230 -5.09 -17.32 -10.93
N GLN A 231 -3.85 -16.84 -10.84
CA GLN A 231 -2.95 -17.11 -9.72
C GLN A 231 -3.55 -16.66 -8.36
N ASP A 232 -4.32 -15.57 -8.34
CA ASP A 232 -5.01 -15.04 -7.14
C ASP A 232 -6.29 -15.80 -6.78
N LYS A 233 -6.63 -16.85 -7.52
CA LYS A 233 -7.81 -17.71 -7.30
C LYS A 233 -7.47 -19.13 -6.88
N VAL A 234 -6.19 -19.49 -6.83
CA VAL A 234 -5.74 -20.83 -6.44
C VAL A 234 -4.62 -20.73 -5.41
N LYS A 235 -4.77 -21.46 -4.31
CA LYS A 235 -3.79 -21.50 -3.23
C LYS A 235 -2.46 -22.08 -3.73
N ASP A 236 -1.36 -21.37 -3.46
CA ASP A 236 0.00 -21.81 -3.77
C ASP A 236 0.28 -23.26 -3.32
N GLY A 237 0.84 -24.06 -4.24
CA GLY A 237 1.21 -25.45 -4.01
C GLY A 237 0.06 -26.45 -3.86
N SER A 238 -1.20 -25.99 -3.89
CA SER A 238 -2.38 -26.86 -3.80
C SER A 238 -2.59 -27.69 -5.07
N GLU A 239 -3.17 -28.89 -4.93
CA GLU A 239 -3.48 -29.75 -6.07
C GLU A 239 -4.75 -29.25 -6.77
N VAL A 240 -4.67 -29.13 -8.09
CA VAL A 240 -5.81 -28.93 -9.00
C VAL A 240 -6.04 -30.22 -9.75
N THR A 241 -7.28 -30.71 -9.73
CA THR A 241 -7.67 -31.92 -10.46
C THR A 241 -8.77 -31.60 -11.46
N ALA A 242 -8.80 -32.31 -12.59
CA ALA A 242 -9.87 -32.21 -13.59
C ALA A 242 -10.25 -33.60 -14.09
N GLN A 243 -11.54 -33.87 -14.22
CA GLN A 243 -12.07 -35.15 -14.72
C GLN A 243 -13.26 -34.91 -15.63
N ALA A 244 -13.28 -35.54 -16.81
CA ALA A 244 -14.37 -35.43 -17.76
C ALA A 244 -15.43 -36.52 -17.52
N LYS A 245 -16.69 -36.20 -17.79
CA LYS A 245 -17.83 -37.09 -17.61
C LYS A 245 -18.93 -36.79 -18.63
N ASP A 246 -19.41 -37.83 -19.30
CA ASP A 246 -20.54 -37.73 -20.23
C ASP A 246 -21.91 -37.75 -19.48
N PRO A 247 -23.04 -37.48 -20.17
CA PRO A 247 -24.38 -37.61 -19.59
C PRO A 247 -24.76 -39.04 -19.16
N SER A 248 -24.14 -40.07 -19.75
CA SER A 248 -24.34 -41.49 -19.43
C SER A 248 -23.65 -41.92 -18.13
N GLY A 249 -22.74 -41.09 -17.62
CA GLY A 249 -21.99 -41.29 -16.40
C GLY A 249 -20.61 -41.90 -16.57
N ASN A 250 -20.12 -42.10 -17.80
CA ASN A 250 -18.77 -42.61 -18.06
C ASN A 250 -17.73 -41.53 -17.77
N GLU A 251 -16.66 -41.90 -17.06
CA GLU A 251 -15.66 -40.95 -16.56
C GLU A 251 -14.27 -41.19 -17.18
N SER A 252 -13.59 -40.10 -17.51
CA SER A 252 -12.18 -40.15 -17.91
C SER A 252 -11.28 -40.49 -16.71
N THR A 253 -10.01 -40.82 -16.98
CA THR A 253 -8.97 -40.76 -15.94
C THR A 253 -8.80 -39.30 -15.46
N PRO A 254 -8.64 -39.04 -14.14
CA PRO A 254 -8.38 -37.69 -13.64
C PRO A 254 -7.00 -37.16 -14.06
N ALA A 255 -6.94 -35.91 -14.48
CA ALA A 255 -5.70 -35.15 -14.62
C ALA A 255 -5.45 -34.32 -13.36
N LYS A 256 -4.16 -34.15 -13.00
CA LYS A 256 -3.78 -33.41 -11.79
C LYS A 256 -2.44 -32.69 -11.96
N ALA A 257 -2.35 -31.52 -11.34
CA ALA A 257 -1.10 -30.80 -11.16
C ALA A 257 -1.19 -29.90 -9.92
N ASN A 258 -0.03 -29.52 -9.36
CA ASN A 258 0.01 -28.58 -8.25
C ASN A 258 0.22 -27.16 -8.78
N ALA A 259 -0.53 -26.20 -8.25
CA ALA A 259 -0.34 -24.79 -8.54
C ALA A 259 1.09 -24.34 -8.17
N GLY A 260 1.64 -23.42 -8.95
CA GLY A 260 2.92 -22.77 -8.64
C GLY A 260 2.80 -21.83 -7.44
N ASN A 261 3.84 -21.03 -7.20
CA ASN A 261 3.76 -19.93 -6.25
C ASN A 261 3.34 -18.65 -6.98
N ASN A 262 2.49 -17.85 -6.36
CA ASN A 262 2.14 -16.54 -6.85
C ASN A 262 3.37 -15.68 -7.12
N LYS A 263 3.41 -15.07 -8.31
CA LYS A 263 4.47 -14.14 -8.68
C LYS A 263 4.24 -12.84 -7.93
N VAL A 264 5.10 -12.58 -6.96
CA VAL A 264 5.12 -11.33 -6.22
C VAL A 264 5.67 -10.23 -7.12
N VAL A 265 4.81 -9.27 -7.49
CA VAL A 265 5.23 -8.01 -8.12
C VAL A 265 5.38 -6.99 -7.02
N LYS A 266 6.61 -6.49 -6.84
CA LYS A 266 6.89 -5.40 -5.92
C LYS A 266 6.35 -4.09 -6.52
N LEU A 267 5.64 -3.30 -5.73
CA LEU A 267 5.28 -1.95 -6.16
C LEU A 267 6.50 -1.05 -6.14
N GLU A 268 6.45 0.03 -6.91
CA GLU A 268 7.50 1.03 -6.97
C GLU A 268 6.92 2.41 -6.62
N LEU A 269 7.71 3.22 -5.93
CA LEU A 269 7.39 4.59 -5.57
C LEU A 269 8.36 5.55 -6.24
N SER A 270 7.84 6.70 -6.67
CA SER A 270 8.64 7.83 -7.14
C SER A 270 7.93 9.14 -6.83
N LEU A 271 8.70 10.20 -6.58
CA LEU A 271 8.13 11.54 -6.53
C LEU A 271 7.56 11.89 -7.91
N ALA A 272 6.40 12.55 -7.95
CA ALA A 272 5.88 13.07 -9.21
C ALA A 272 6.79 14.16 -9.78
N GLU A 273 7.38 14.95 -8.89
CA GLU A 273 8.41 15.93 -9.20
C GLU A 273 9.31 16.10 -7.97
N ASP A 274 10.63 16.04 -8.18
CA ASP A 274 11.61 16.46 -7.20
C ASP A 274 11.95 17.93 -7.49
N THR A 275 11.36 18.86 -6.72
CA THR A 275 11.41 20.30 -7.03
C THR A 275 12.61 21.01 -6.42
N GLY A 276 13.40 20.30 -5.61
CA GLY A 276 14.59 20.81 -4.97
C GLY A 276 15.70 21.20 -5.94
N ALA A 277 16.75 21.82 -5.40
CA ALA A 277 17.91 22.23 -6.19
C ALA A 277 18.70 21.04 -6.75
N SER A 278 18.65 19.88 -6.08
CA SER A 278 19.18 18.61 -6.60
C SER A 278 18.05 17.71 -7.05
N SER A 279 18.12 17.17 -8.26
CA SER A 279 17.06 16.30 -8.82
C SER A 279 17.04 14.88 -8.26
N ASN A 280 17.65 14.65 -7.09
CA ASN A 280 17.87 13.33 -6.51
C ASN A 280 18.16 13.36 -5.00
N ASP A 281 17.85 14.46 -4.31
CA ASP A 281 17.96 14.54 -2.85
C ASP A 281 16.63 14.24 -2.15
N ASN A 282 15.54 14.11 -2.92
CA ASN A 282 14.17 13.87 -2.45
C ASN A 282 13.63 14.98 -1.54
N TYR A 283 14.10 16.22 -1.70
CA TYR A 283 13.49 17.41 -1.10
C TYR A 283 12.54 18.06 -2.11
N THR A 284 11.25 18.06 -1.81
CA THR A 284 10.25 18.57 -2.75
C THR A 284 9.15 19.34 -2.05
N LYS A 285 8.58 20.31 -2.75
CA LYS A 285 7.34 21.02 -2.40
C LYS A 285 6.11 20.41 -3.06
N ASN A 286 6.30 19.42 -3.93
CA ASN A 286 5.23 18.67 -4.55
C ASN A 286 4.93 17.41 -3.73
N GLY A 287 3.82 17.42 -2.99
CA GLY A 287 3.38 16.28 -2.17
C GLY A 287 2.85 15.07 -2.95
N GLN A 288 2.84 15.10 -4.28
CA GLN A 288 2.35 13.99 -5.10
C GLN A 288 3.40 12.89 -5.29
N VAL A 289 3.02 11.65 -4.98
CA VAL A 289 3.86 10.46 -5.09
C VAL A 289 3.19 9.48 -6.05
N ASN A 290 3.94 9.04 -7.06
CA ASN A 290 3.50 8.07 -8.05
C ASN A 290 3.73 6.64 -7.55
N VAL A 291 2.82 5.74 -7.93
CA VAL A 291 2.86 4.31 -7.62
C VAL A 291 2.74 3.51 -8.90
N SER A 292 3.72 2.65 -9.16
CA SER A 292 3.75 1.76 -10.33
C SER A 292 3.83 0.28 -9.93
N GLY A 293 3.58 -0.61 -10.89
CA GLY A 293 3.57 -2.05 -10.68
C GLY A 293 2.26 -2.62 -10.13
N ILE A 294 1.21 -1.81 -9.99
CA ILE A 294 -0.09 -2.23 -9.47
C ILE A 294 -0.74 -3.22 -10.46
N PRO A 295 -1.00 -4.48 -10.07
CA PRO A 295 -1.67 -5.43 -10.94
C PRO A 295 -3.10 -4.99 -11.27
N SER A 296 -3.54 -5.24 -12.51
CA SER A 296 -4.88 -4.84 -12.96
C SER A 296 -5.98 -5.39 -12.03
N GLY A 297 -6.88 -4.53 -11.58
CA GLY A 297 -8.00 -4.89 -10.70
C GLY A 297 -7.64 -5.08 -9.23
N SER A 298 -6.38 -4.86 -8.83
CA SER A 298 -5.96 -4.95 -7.43
C SER A 298 -6.22 -3.66 -6.65
N GLU A 299 -6.66 -3.80 -5.40
CA GLU A 299 -6.61 -2.71 -4.42
C GLU A 299 -5.18 -2.58 -3.86
N TRP A 300 -4.75 -1.36 -3.58
CA TRP A 300 -3.43 -1.09 -2.99
C TRP A 300 -3.55 -0.09 -1.84
N GLU A 301 -2.51 -0.06 -1.01
CA GLU A 301 -2.40 0.81 0.16
C GLU A 301 -0.97 1.34 0.29
N TYR A 302 -0.83 2.49 0.96
CA TYR A 302 0.46 3.12 1.24
C TYR A 302 0.64 3.42 2.72
N SER A 303 1.89 3.56 3.12
CA SER A 303 2.32 3.97 4.43
C SER A 303 3.18 5.22 4.33
N THR A 304 3.04 6.11 5.30
CA THR A 304 3.86 7.33 5.46
C THR A 304 4.90 7.21 6.57
N ASP A 305 4.93 6.08 7.29
CA ASP A 305 5.68 5.86 8.52
C ASP A 305 6.48 4.54 8.51
N GLY A 306 6.92 4.10 7.33
CA GLY A 306 7.77 2.91 7.19
C GLY A 306 7.05 1.59 7.40
N GLY A 307 5.75 1.55 7.11
CA GLY A 307 4.93 0.33 7.12
C GLY A 307 4.16 0.09 8.42
N GLN A 308 4.15 1.04 9.35
CA GLN A 308 3.47 0.90 10.65
C GLN A 308 1.96 1.09 10.51
N ASN A 309 1.53 2.10 9.74
CA ASN A 309 0.13 2.35 9.40
C ASN A 309 -0.06 2.35 7.89
N TRP A 310 -1.23 1.87 7.44
CA TRP A 310 -1.58 1.73 6.02
C TRP A 310 -2.88 2.45 5.70
N THR A 311 -2.87 3.22 4.62
CA THR A 311 -4.01 3.96 4.08
C THR A 311 -4.33 3.44 2.68
N SER A 312 -5.60 3.22 2.37
CA SER A 312 -6.00 2.76 1.03
C SER A 312 -5.68 3.81 -0.03
N GLY A 313 -5.01 3.39 -1.11
CA GLY A 313 -4.70 4.21 -2.27
C GLY A 313 -5.78 4.12 -3.35
N SER A 314 -5.68 4.99 -4.35
CA SER A 314 -6.56 4.96 -5.53
C SER A 314 -5.80 5.42 -6.78
N GLY A 315 -6.16 4.90 -7.96
CA GLY A 315 -5.43 5.22 -9.19
C GLY A 315 -3.97 4.75 -9.11
N THR A 316 -3.04 5.61 -9.56
CA THR A 316 -1.60 5.33 -9.65
C THR A 316 -0.76 6.35 -8.88
N SER A 317 -1.34 7.07 -7.92
CA SER A 317 -0.63 8.06 -7.10
C SER A 317 -1.39 8.36 -5.81
N PHE A 318 -0.72 8.97 -4.84
CA PHE A 318 -1.35 9.60 -3.68
C PHE A 318 -0.71 10.97 -3.42
N THR A 319 -1.38 11.79 -2.61
CA THR A 319 -0.90 13.12 -2.21
C THR A 319 -0.75 13.17 -0.71
N LEU A 320 0.42 13.60 -0.25
CA LEU A 320 0.70 13.84 1.16
C LEU A 320 -0.05 15.09 1.66
N PRO A 321 -0.37 15.17 2.96
CA PRO A 321 -0.96 16.37 3.53
C PRO A 321 -0.06 17.60 3.34
N ASP A 322 -0.68 18.77 3.11
CA ASP A 322 0.05 20.03 3.01
C ASP A 322 0.87 20.30 4.28
N ASN A 323 2.08 20.82 4.10
CA ASN A 323 2.99 21.19 5.17
C ASN A 323 3.12 22.70 5.31
N THR A 324 2.97 23.22 6.53
CA THR A 324 3.18 24.63 6.87
C THR A 324 4.37 24.87 7.80
N LYS A 325 5.15 23.83 8.10
CA LYS A 325 6.34 23.88 8.95
C LYS A 325 7.58 24.18 8.10
N VAL A 326 8.37 25.13 8.57
CA VAL A 326 9.71 25.45 8.04
C VAL A 326 10.64 24.25 8.21
N GLY A 327 11.46 23.97 7.20
CA GLY A 327 12.41 22.85 7.18
C GLY A 327 11.79 21.48 6.87
N GLY A 328 10.51 21.46 6.48
CA GLY A 328 9.85 20.27 5.95
C GLY A 328 9.39 19.22 6.97
N ILE A 329 8.72 18.19 6.44
CA ILE A 329 8.37 16.97 7.16
C ILE A 329 9.02 15.78 6.44
N ALA A 330 9.81 15.00 7.18
CA ALA A 330 10.41 13.78 6.69
C ALA A 330 9.40 12.62 6.68
N TYR A 331 9.37 11.87 5.58
CA TYR A 331 8.50 10.71 5.38
C TYR A 331 9.30 9.46 5.01
N ASN A 332 8.83 8.31 5.47
CA ASN A 332 9.32 6.99 5.08
C ASN A 332 8.19 6.29 4.32
N LEU A 333 8.15 6.46 3.01
CA LEU A 333 7.02 6.04 2.18
C LEU A 333 7.16 4.60 1.70
N GLN A 334 6.06 3.85 1.74
CA GLN A 334 5.96 2.51 1.16
C GLN A 334 4.58 2.31 0.52
N ALA A 335 4.48 1.45 -0.48
CA ALA A 335 3.21 1.02 -1.07
C ALA A 335 3.18 -0.50 -1.26
N ARG A 336 1.99 -1.10 -1.16
CA ARG A 336 1.79 -2.53 -1.42
C ARG A 336 0.38 -2.81 -1.95
N VAL A 337 0.20 -3.95 -2.60
CA VAL A 337 -1.11 -4.53 -2.86
C VAL A 337 -1.75 -4.90 -1.53
N LYS A 338 -3.00 -4.49 -1.33
CA LYS A 338 -3.72 -4.66 -0.07
C LYS A 338 -3.83 -6.14 0.30
N GLY A 339 -3.47 -6.47 1.53
CA GLY A 339 -3.43 -7.86 2.01
C GLY A 339 -2.25 -8.71 1.50
N ASN A 340 -1.36 -8.15 0.68
CA ASN A 340 -0.16 -8.83 0.18
C ASN A 340 1.12 -8.11 0.61
N ALA A 341 1.63 -8.43 1.80
CA ALA A 341 2.84 -7.84 2.34
C ALA A 341 4.10 -8.08 1.48
N ALA A 342 4.13 -9.15 0.68
CA ALA A 342 5.27 -9.45 -0.17
C ALA A 342 5.42 -8.44 -1.33
N SER A 343 4.34 -7.77 -1.72
CA SER A 343 4.34 -6.74 -2.78
C SER A 343 4.86 -5.36 -2.31
N THR A 344 5.27 -5.23 -1.05
CA THR A 344 5.72 -3.94 -0.47
C THR A 344 6.92 -3.37 -1.21
N SER A 345 6.82 -2.11 -1.63
CA SER A 345 7.88 -1.35 -2.28
C SER A 345 9.12 -1.20 -1.40
N ASP A 346 10.23 -0.76 -2.01
CA ASP A 346 11.32 -0.19 -1.22
C ASP A 346 10.83 1.07 -0.52
N THR A 347 11.46 1.40 0.60
CA THR A 347 11.15 2.64 1.32
C THR A 347 11.70 3.82 0.52
N LEU A 348 10.81 4.74 0.12
CA LEU A 348 11.18 6.04 -0.42
C LEU A 348 11.26 7.03 0.73
N ASN A 349 12.48 7.43 1.10
CA ASN A 349 12.72 8.49 2.08
C ASN A 349 12.71 9.83 1.37
N MET A 350 11.89 10.76 1.86
CA MET A 350 11.75 12.09 1.29
C MET A 350 11.46 13.14 2.36
N THR A 351 11.66 14.41 2.02
CA THR A 351 11.20 15.55 2.82
C THR A 351 10.22 16.37 2.00
N LEU A 352 9.00 16.53 2.51
CA LEU A 352 8.02 17.46 1.94
C LEU A 352 8.17 18.81 2.63
N ASP A 353 8.67 19.79 1.91
CA ASP A 353 8.77 21.16 2.38
C ASP A 353 8.09 22.12 1.41
N GLN A 354 7.11 22.86 1.91
CA GLN A 354 6.31 23.80 1.15
C GLN A 354 6.42 25.22 1.71
N LYS A 355 7.35 25.46 2.64
CA LYS A 355 7.52 26.73 3.31
C LYS A 355 8.99 27.02 3.59
N ALA A 356 9.53 27.97 2.82
CA ALA A 356 10.82 28.58 3.12
C ALA A 356 10.80 29.30 4.47
N GLU A 357 11.93 29.25 5.18
CA GLU A 357 12.20 30.12 6.33
C GLU A 357 12.24 31.60 5.91
N GLU A 358 11.99 32.50 6.86
CA GLU A 358 12.32 33.90 6.64
C GLU A 358 13.81 34.11 6.91
N PHE A 359 14.54 34.72 5.98
CA PHE A 359 15.94 35.07 6.18
C PHE A 359 16.13 36.50 6.69
N HIS A 360 17.24 36.69 7.39
CA HIS A 360 17.79 37.99 7.78
C HIS A 360 19.08 38.21 7.04
N ALA A 361 19.23 39.36 6.39
CA ALA A 361 20.41 39.67 5.60
C ALA A 361 20.77 41.15 5.72
N ILE A 362 22.05 41.41 5.92
CA ILE A 362 22.62 42.75 6.02
C ILE A 362 23.82 42.86 5.08
N ILE A 363 24.22 44.08 4.73
CA ILE A 363 25.49 44.30 4.02
C ILE A 363 26.54 44.80 5.01
N ASP A 364 27.70 44.14 5.03
CA ASP A 364 28.84 44.54 5.85
C ASP A 364 29.68 45.68 5.22
N ASP A 365 30.73 46.12 5.91
CA ASP A 365 31.66 47.14 5.38
C ASP A 365 32.49 46.68 4.18
N SER A 366 32.58 45.36 3.99
CA SER A 366 33.24 44.71 2.87
C SER A 366 32.34 44.59 1.64
N MET A 367 31.09 45.07 1.70
CA MET A 367 30.07 44.91 0.66
C MET A 367 29.72 43.45 0.39
N ASN A 368 29.80 42.62 1.42
CA ASN A 368 29.28 41.27 1.43
C ASN A 368 27.90 41.27 2.07
N LEU A 369 26.99 40.50 1.49
CA LEU A 369 25.71 40.17 2.09
C LEU A 369 25.98 39.06 3.08
N ILE A 370 25.72 39.33 4.35
CA ILE A 370 25.88 38.37 5.44
C ILE A 370 24.57 38.22 6.18
N GLY A 371 24.35 37.07 6.81
CA GLY A 371 23.13 36.88 7.58
C GLY A 371 22.85 35.42 7.87
N THR A 372 21.59 35.17 8.23
CA THR A 372 21.05 33.85 8.54
C THR A 372 19.86 33.55 7.66
N ALA A 373 19.77 32.30 7.22
CA ALA A 373 18.73 31.78 6.36
C ALA A 373 18.51 30.29 6.68
N GLU A 374 17.61 29.64 5.97
CA GLU A 374 17.38 28.21 6.14
C GLU A 374 18.67 27.42 5.85
N LYS A 375 18.90 26.36 6.64
CA LYS A 375 20.15 25.59 6.57
C LYS A 375 20.37 25.01 5.19
N ASN A 376 21.56 25.26 4.62
CA ASN A 376 21.93 24.82 3.27
C ASN A 376 21.08 25.42 2.15
N SER A 377 20.24 26.43 2.43
CA SER A 377 19.51 27.15 1.39
C SER A 377 20.47 27.93 0.49
N THR A 378 19.98 28.25 -0.71
CA THR A 378 20.72 29.06 -1.67
C THR A 378 20.26 30.51 -1.55
N ILE A 379 21.21 31.41 -1.33
CA ILE A 379 20.96 32.85 -1.29
C ILE A 379 21.50 33.46 -2.59
N SER A 380 20.67 34.26 -3.25
CA SER A 380 20.99 34.89 -4.53
C SER A 380 20.80 36.40 -4.49
N ILE A 381 21.78 37.12 -5.02
CA ILE A 381 21.79 38.58 -5.14
C ILE A 381 22.55 38.99 -6.41
N ASN A 382 21.98 39.88 -7.24
CA ASN A 382 22.68 40.46 -8.42
C ASN A 382 23.35 39.44 -9.36
N ASN A 383 22.66 38.34 -9.71
CA ASN A 383 23.19 37.23 -10.52
C ASN A 383 24.39 36.49 -9.89
N ARG A 384 24.57 36.63 -8.57
CA ARG A 384 25.50 35.86 -7.76
C ARG A 384 24.69 35.02 -6.80
N SER A 385 25.26 33.90 -6.40
CA SER A 385 24.66 33.04 -5.39
C SER A 385 25.74 32.47 -4.47
N GLY A 386 25.31 32.06 -3.29
CA GLY A 386 26.06 31.29 -2.33
C GLY A 386 25.10 30.45 -1.50
N GLN A 387 25.65 29.64 -0.61
CA GLN A 387 24.86 28.75 0.23
C GLN A 387 25.01 29.14 1.70
N ALA A 388 23.91 29.08 2.43
CA ALA A 388 23.94 29.06 3.88
C ALA A 388 24.63 27.79 4.38
N ASN A 389 25.39 27.90 5.46
CA ASN A 389 26.08 26.77 6.06
C ASN A 389 25.10 25.90 6.89
N ALA A 390 25.62 24.88 7.56
CA ALA A 390 24.81 23.99 8.41
C ALA A 390 24.16 24.69 9.62
N ASN A 391 24.65 25.88 9.99
CA ASN A 391 24.09 26.73 11.03
C ASN A 391 23.10 27.77 10.45
N GLY A 392 22.91 27.81 9.12
CA GLY A 392 22.08 28.81 8.45
C GLY A 392 22.82 30.11 8.11
N GLU A 393 24.11 30.24 8.43
CA GLU A 393 24.86 31.48 8.20
C GLU A 393 25.42 31.53 6.78
N PHE A 394 25.40 32.70 6.14
CA PHE A 394 25.97 32.89 4.81
C PHE A 394 26.79 34.18 4.71
N GLU A 395 27.73 34.20 3.77
CA GLU A 395 28.48 35.39 3.35
C GLU A 395 28.67 35.35 1.83
N ILE A 396 28.16 36.35 1.12
CA ILE A 396 28.19 36.41 -0.34
C ILE A 396 28.58 37.80 -0.80
N ALA A 397 29.60 37.90 -1.64
CA ALA A 397 29.94 39.19 -2.25
C ALA A 397 28.75 39.72 -3.07
N THR A 398 28.21 40.89 -2.68
CA THR A 398 27.04 41.51 -3.33
C THR A 398 27.29 41.88 -4.80
N GLY A 399 28.56 42.04 -5.18
CA GLY A 399 28.98 42.60 -6.46
C GLY A 399 28.70 44.10 -6.60
N ILE A 400 28.20 44.75 -5.55
CA ILE A 400 27.95 46.17 -5.51
C ILE A 400 29.30 46.89 -5.42
N ASP A 401 29.54 47.82 -6.35
CA ASP A 401 30.75 48.65 -6.35
C ASP A 401 30.55 49.86 -5.43
N PRO A 402 31.29 49.96 -4.30
CA PRO A 402 31.26 51.13 -3.42
C PRO A 402 31.94 52.32 -4.12
N LYS A 403 31.20 53.00 -5.02
CA LYS A 403 31.65 54.24 -5.65
C LYS A 403 31.48 55.45 -4.70
N ALA A 404 31.67 56.66 -5.22
CA ALA A 404 31.24 57.88 -4.53
C ALA A 404 29.76 57.81 -4.13
N THR A 405 29.31 58.72 -3.24
CA THR A 405 27.98 58.75 -2.63
C THR A 405 26.87 58.16 -3.52
N ALA A 406 26.25 57.07 -3.06
CA ALA A 406 25.10 56.41 -3.69
C ALA A 406 23.88 56.61 -2.79
N LYS A 407 22.68 56.77 -3.35
CA LYS A 407 21.44 56.97 -2.58
C LYS A 407 20.33 56.11 -3.16
N LYS A 408 19.74 55.26 -2.32
CA LYS A 408 18.62 54.35 -2.63
C LYS A 408 18.79 53.55 -3.93
N VAL A 409 19.88 52.78 -4.02
CA VAL A 409 20.11 51.88 -5.14
C VAL A 409 19.45 50.52 -4.83
N PRO A 410 18.44 50.08 -5.59
CA PRO A 410 17.67 48.88 -5.27
C PRO A 410 18.39 47.59 -5.67
N TYR A 411 18.15 46.53 -4.91
CA TYR A 411 18.49 45.15 -5.23
C TYR A 411 17.48 44.19 -4.56
N THR A 412 17.40 42.97 -5.08
CA THR A 412 16.56 41.92 -4.50
C THR A 412 17.46 40.79 -4.02
N VAL A 413 17.22 40.34 -2.79
CA VAL A 413 17.81 39.11 -2.25
C VAL A 413 16.75 38.03 -2.34
N VAL A 414 17.11 36.88 -2.90
CA VAL A 414 16.23 35.72 -3.00
C VAL A 414 16.87 34.56 -2.26
N GLU A 415 16.16 34.02 -1.28
CA GLU A 415 16.46 32.71 -0.72
C GLU A 415 15.69 31.63 -1.48
N THR A 416 16.31 30.48 -1.66
CA THR A 416 15.68 29.25 -2.14
C THR A 416 16.07 28.10 -1.22
N ASP A 417 15.10 27.51 -0.54
CA ASP A 417 15.32 26.36 0.34
C ASP A 417 15.69 25.08 -0.45
N LEU A 418 15.93 23.98 0.27
CA LEU A 418 16.31 22.70 -0.34
C LEU A 418 15.20 22.10 -1.23
N ALA A 419 13.92 22.35 -0.91
CA ALA A 419 12.78 21.87 -1.70
C ALA A 419 12.39 22.82 -2.85
N GLY A 420 13.08 23.94 -2.99
CA GLY A 420 12.87 24.93 -4.02
C GLY A 420 11.74 25.93 -3.72
N ASN A 421 11.33 26.11 -2.45
CA ASN A 421 10.50 27.26 -2.08
C ASN A 421 11.37 28.52 -2.01
N THR A 422 10.79 29.67 -2.36
CA THR A 422 11.54 30.92 -2.47
C THR A 422 10.88 32.04 -1.69
N ILE A 423 11.68 32.81 -0.98
CA ILE A 423 11.29 34.10 -0.39
C ILE A 423 12.25 35.18 -0.89
N SER A 424 11.74 36.40 -1.07
CA SER A 424 12.53 37.51 -1.57
C SER A 424 12.31 38.78 -0.76
N LYS A 425 13.40 39.50 -0.46
CA LYS A 425 13.36 40.83 0.15
C LYS A 425 13.93 41.86 -0.82
N ASP A 426 13.15 42.89 -1.10
CA ASP A 426 13.60 44.06 -1.85
C ASP A 426 14.28 45.02 -0.88
N VAL A 427 15.48 45.47 -1.23
CA VAL A 427 16.33 46.28 -0.37
C VAL A 427 16.94 47.42 -1.17
N ALA A 428 17.17 48.57 -0.55
CA ALA A 428 17.86 49.70 -1.15
C ALA A 428 19.11 50.05 -0.36
N TYR A 429 20.26 50.18 -1.02
CA TYR A 429 21.47 50.64 -0.33
C TYR A 429 21.76 52.13 -0.57
N THR A 430 22.26 52.78 0.47
CA THR A 430 22.77 54.15 0.47
C THR A 430 24.17 54.17 1.05
N TYR A 431 25.11 54.80 0.35
CA TYR A 431 26.50 54.95 0.81
C TYR A 431 26.85 56.42 1.01
N TYR A 432 27.17 56.77 2.26
CA TYR A 432 27.72 58.07 2.62
C TYR A 432 29.23 57.97 2.85
N ARG A 433 30.02 58.63 2.01
CA ARG A 433 31.47 58.77 2.27
C ARG A 433 31.75 59.49 3.61
N ARG A 434 30.91 60.46 3.97
CA ARG A 434 30.84 61.16 5.26
C ARG A 434 29.40 61.57 5.52
N TYR A 435 28.89 61.33 6.74
CA TYR A 435 27.63 61.90 7.19
C TYR A 435 27.92 63.29 7.78
N GLY A 436 27.50 64.34 7.08
CA GLY A 436 27.91 65.71 7.37
C GLY A 436 27.32 66.24 8.68
N ALA A 437 27.93 67.29 9.22
CA ALA A 437 27.33 68.10 10.28
C ALA A 437 25.98 68.69 9.83
N ASN A 438 24.96 68.66 10.70
CA ASN A 438 23.61 69.16 10.42
C ASN A 438 22.86 68.39 9.32
N THR A 439 23.16 67.09 9.16
CA THR A 439 22.44 66.21 8.24
C THR A 439 21.27 65.57 8.96
N ASN A 440 20.08 65.62 8.35
CA ASN A 440 18.86 65.00 8.87
C ASN A 440 18.19 64.24 7.73
N ASP A 441 18.54 62.96 7.57
CA ASP A 441 17.94 62.09 6.56
C ASP A 441 16.90 61.18 7.22
N SER A 442 15.86 60.88 6.46
CA SER A 442 14.78 59.97 6.84
C SER A 442 14.46 59.09 5.64
N TYR A 443 14.20 57.82 5.92
CA TYR A 443 13.87 56.80 4.94
C TYR A 443 12.43 56.31 5.17
N GLY A 444 12.01 55.35 4.35
CA GLY A 444 10.61 55.02 4.12
C GLY A 444 10.15 53.79 4.88
N SER A 445 9.43 52.92 4.19
CA SER A 445 8.96 51.64 4.73
C SER A 445 9.60 50.46 4.01
N GLU A 446 10.70 50.73 3.31
CA GLU A 446 11.45 49.76 2.53
C GLU A 446 12.70 49.36 3.31
N ASN A 447 13.17 48.13 3.13
CA ASN A 447 14.41 47.72 3.78
C ASN A 447 15.57 48.52 3.21
N ASP A 448 16.30 49.25 4.06
CA ASP A 448 17.38 50.15 3.69
C ASP A 448 18.71 49.72 4.33
N VAL A 449 19.76 49.64 3.51
CA VAL A 449 21.14 49.47 3.99
C VAL A 449 21.90 50.78 3.87
N ILE A 450 22.31 51.33 5.00
CA ILE A 450 23.00 52.61 5.10
C ILE A 450 24.43 52.42 5.57
N LEU A 451 25.36 52.67 4.68
CA LEU A 451 26.80 52.50 4.92
C LEU A 451 27.46 53.87 5.03
N ILE A 452 27.99 54.20 6.20
CA ILE A 452 28.62 55.49 6.52
C ILE A 452 30.11 55.28 6.75
N GLY A 453 30.93 55.89 5.90
CA GLY A 453 32.39 55.93 6.09
C GLY A 453 33.14 54.63 5.78
N THR A 454 32.48 53.60 5.24
CA THR A 454 33.13 52.31 4.88
C THR A 454 34.04 52.42 3.64
N LYS A 455 34.96 51.44 3.44
CA LYS A 455 35.94 51.34 2.33
C LYS A 455 36.75 52.60 1.99
N GLY A 456 37.39 53.20 3.00
CA GLY A 456 38.27 54.36 2.84
C GLY A 456 37.59 55.71 3.02
N GLY A 457 36.30 55.72 3.40
CA GLY A 457 35.66 56.87 4.02
C GLY A 457 36.17 57.11 5.45
N THR A 458 35.82 58.27 6.03
CA THR A 458 36.20 58.66 7.41
C THR A 458 34.96 59.06 8.21
N GLY A 459 33.82 58.42 7.93
CA GLY A 459 32.51 58.90 8.36
C GLY A 459 32.04 58.23 9.65
N ASP A 460 31.87 59.04 10.69
CA ASP A 460 30.96 58.74 11.79
C ASP A 460 29.53 59.22 11.43
N LEU A 461 28.53 58.70 12.13
CA LEU A 461 27.19 59.28 12.17
C LEU A 461 27.28 60.58 13.00
N GLY A 462 27.31 61.69 12.28
CA GLY A 462 27.34 63.03 12.85
C GLY A 462 28.73 63.52 13.29
N SER A 463 28.76 64.75 13.79
CA SER A 463 29.95 65.43 14.32
C SER A 463 29.55 66.32 15.51
N LEU A 464 30.36 67.32 15.88
CA LEU A 464 30.04 68.31 16.93
C LEU A 464 28.68 68.99 16.74
N ILE A 465 28.21 69.07 15.49
CA ILE A 465 26.90 69.62 15.14
C ILE A 465 25.91 68.47 15.00
N LYS A 466 24.78 68.59 15.70
CA LYS A 466 23.68 67.61 15.72
C LYS A 466 23.28 67.17 14.31
N SER A 467 23.13 65.88 14.14
CA SER A 467 22.66 65.18 12.95
C SER A 467 21.72 64.07 13.39
N SER A 468 20.73 63.74 12.57
CA SER A 468 19.79 62.65 12.83
C SER A 468 19.69 61.73 11.62
N LEU A 469 19.47 60.44 11.85
CA LEU A 469 19.12 59.47 10.83
C LEU A 469 17.90 58.68 11.32
N THR A 470 16.88 58.56 10.48
CA THR A 470 15.71 57.71 10.72
C THR A 470 15.55 56.74 9.57
N THR A 471 15.49 55.42 9.81
CA THR A 471 15.36 54.44 8.72
C THR A 471 13.90 54.10 8.40
N GLY A 472 13.04 54.00 9.41
CA GLY A 472 11.59 53.98 9.23
C GLY A 472 11.01 52.60 9.51
N ASP A 473 10.09 52.12 8.66
CA ASP A 473 9.60 50.74 8.79
C ASP A 473 10.41 49.83 7.84
N GLY A 474 10.50 48.53 8.14
CA GLY A 474 11.24 47.56 7.35
C GLY A 474 12.46 47.03 8.12
N ASP A 475 13.07 45.95 7.62
CA ASP A 475 14.30 45.40 8.22
C ASP A 475 15.50 46.21 7.70
N ASP A 476 15.94 47.19 8.48
CA ASP A 476 16.97 48.15 8.10
C ASP A 476 18.36 47.78 8.64
N SER A 477 19.40 48.30 7.98
CA SER A 477 20.78 48.09 8.39
C SER A 477 21.58 49.37 8.36
N VAL A 478 22.24 49.73 9.47
CA VAL A 478 23.15 50.88 9.54
C VAL A 478 24.54 50.44 9.96
N TYR A 479 25.54 50.72 9.12
CA TYR A 479 26.94 50.51 9.44
C TYR A 479 27.71 51.84 9.45
N ALA A 480 28.37 52.16 10.56
CA ALA A 480 29.27 53.32 10.62
C ALA A 480 30.54 53.07 11.45
N ILE A 481 31.52 53.97 11.35
CA ILE A 481 32.73 53.96 12.20
C ILE A 481 32.36 54.25 13.66
N GLY A 482 31.34 55.06 13.88
CA GLY A 482 30.82 55.38 15.21
C GLY A 482 29.67 56.38 15.15
N VAL A 483 29.04 56.61 16.30
CA VAL A 483 28.09 57.70 16.52
C VAL A 483 28.77 58.70 17.45
N GLN A 484 29.23 59.83 16.91
CA GLN A 484 29.90 60.85 17.72
C GLN A 484 28.88 61.67 18.49
N TYR A 485 29.20 62.10 19.72
CA TYR A 485 28.41 63.02 20.57
C TYR A 485 26.95 62.61 20.85
N HIS A 486 26.52 62.80 22.09
CA HIS A 486 25.16 62.50 22.56
C HIS A 486 24.06 63.25 21.80
N SER A 487 24.37 64.38 21.15
CA SER A 487 23.38 65.12 20.37
C SER A 487 23.00 64.48 19.05
N ASN A 488 23.76 63.50 18.56
CA ASN A 488 23.47 62.82 17.31
C ASN A 488 22.57 61.60 17.56
N THR A 489 21.54 61.45 16.73
CA THR A 489 20.46 60.48 16.94
C THR A 489 20.36 59.49 15.79
N LEU A 490 20.12 58.22 16.11
CA LEU A 490 19.67 57.19 15.18
C LEU A 490 18.33 56.66 15.67
N ASP A 491 17.38 56.47 14.76
CA ASP A 491 16.06 55.90 15.00
C ASP A 491 15.82 54.86 13.90
N MET A 492 15.78 53.57 14.24
CA MET A 492 15.66 52.52 13.23
C MET A 492 14.19 52.28 12.88
N GLY A 493 13.31 52.13 13.88
CA GLY A 493 11.86 52.25 13.70
C GLY A 493 11.14 50.93 13.93
N SER A 494 10.50 50.34 12.92
CA SER A 494 9.81 49.04 13.08
C SER A 494 10.32 48.03 12.08
N GLY A 495 10.71 46.85 12.52
CA GLY A 495 11.34 45.80 11.71
C GLY A 495 12.46 45.14 12.51
N ASN A 496 13.04 44.06 11.99
CA ASN A 496 14.20 43.44 12.64
C ASN A 496 15.46 44.16 12.15
N ASP A 497 15.91 45.14 12.92
CA ASP A 497 16.94 46.09 12.51
C ASP A 497 18.34 45.67 12.95
N PHE A 498 19.34 46.08 12.17
CA PHE A 498 20.75 45.86 12.50
C PHE A 498 21.53 47.17 12.48
N ALA A 499 22.21 47.48 13.57
CA ALA A 499 23.07 48.65 13.62
C ALA A 499 24.46 48.28 14.17
N SER A 500 25.52 48.62 13.44
CA SER A 500 26.88 48.27 13.83
C SER A 500 27.81 49.48 13.78
N PHE A 501 28.42 49.78 14.92
CA PHE A 501 29.30 50.93 15.14
C PHE A 501 30.63 50.51 15.74
N GLY A 502 31.71 51.25 15.43
CA GLY A 502 32.95 51.12 16.21
C GLY A 502 32.74 51.64 17.63
N LYS A 503 32.42 52.93 17.77
CA LYS A 503 32.13 53.58 19.07
C LYS A 503 30.77 54.25 19.08
N ILE A 504 30.07 54.19 20.20
CA ILE A 504 28.75 54.80 20.39
C ILE A 504 28.84 55.85 21.51
N ALA A 505 28.51 57.10 21.17
CA ALA A 505 28.32 58.19 22.13
C ALA A 505 26.99 58.94 21.95
N GLY A 506 26.24 58.63 20.89
CA GLY A 506 24.95 59.25 20.55
C GLY A 506 23.74 58.67 21.28
N THR A 507 22.56 59.08 20.83
CA THR A 507 21.28 58.48 21.19
C THR A 507 20.83 57.53 20.09
N ILE A 508 20.49 56.29 20.44
CA ILE A 508 20.00 55.27 19.50
C ILE A 508 18.66 54.76 19.99
N ASN A 509 17.69 54.68 19.10
CA ASN A 509 16.44 53.96 19.26
C ASN A 509 16.41 52.88 18.18
N MET A 510 16.35 51.60 18.55
CA MET A 510 16.24 50.50 17.59
C MET A 510 14.76 50.32 17.22
N GLY A 511 13.87 50.14 18.19
CA GLY A 511 12.43 50.32 18.00
C GLY A 511 11.65 49.03 18.21
N ASP A 512 10.74 48.68 17.30
CA ASP A 512 9.91 47.48 17.42
C ASP A 512 10.44 46.38 16.48
N GLY A 513 10.78 45.20 17.00
CA GLY A 513 11.30 44.07 16.26
C GLY A 513 12.43 43.38 17.02
N ASN A 514 12.96 42.28 16.49
CA ASN A 514 14.12 41.63 17.10
C ASN A 514 15.39 42.26 16.56
N ASP A 515 15.92 43.24 17.28
CA ASP A 515 16.98 44.12 16.82
C ASP A 515 18.37 43.67 17.28
N ILE A 516 19.39 44.03 16.50
CA ILE A 516 20.79 43.78 16.84
C ILE A 516 21.58 45.09 16.79
N LEU A 517 22.14 45.47 17.94
CA LEU A 517 23.07 46.60 18.05
C LEU A 517 24.48 46.10 18.38
N GLU A 518 25.45 46.45 17.56
CA GLU A 518 26.84 46.06 17.75
C GLU A 518 27.78 47.26 17.99
N ALA A 519 28.58 47.17 19.06
CA ALA A 519 29.64 48.11 19.37
C ALA A 519 31.03 47.41 19.31
N ARG A 520 31.76 47.66 18.21
CA ARG A 520 32.94 46.89 17.79
C ARG A 520 34.27 47.34 18.40
N ASP A 521 34.38 48.54 18.99
CA ASP A 521 35.65 49.01 19.57
C ASP A 521 36.04 48.13 20.77
N THR A 522 37.27 47.63 20.77
CA THR A 522 37.71 46.64 21.76
C THR A 522 38.21 47.23 23.07
N ARG A 523 38.15 48.57 23.22
CA ARG A 523 38.61 49.26 24.43
C ARG A 523 37.49 49.99 25.14
N SER A 524 36.69 50.76 24.41
CA SER A 524 35.63 51.57 24.99
C SER A 524 34.48 51.74 23.98
N PRO A 525 33.70 50.67 23.73
CA PRO A 525 32.62 50.64 22.75
C PRO A 525 31.56 51.73 23.00
N PHE A 526 31.23 52.00 24.25
CA PHE A 526 30.19 52.97 24.64
C PHE A 526 30.76 54.31 25.14
N PHE A 527 31.84 54.81 24.52
CA PHE A 527 32.48 56.05 24.92
C PHE A 527 33.18 56.79 23.76
N TYR A 528 33.07 58.11 23.75
CA TYR A 528 33.86 58.99 22.88
C TYR A 528 34.43 60.17 23.67
N LEU A 529 35.72 60.48 23.46
CA LEU A 529 36.57 61.39 24.27
C LEU A 529 35.98 62.77 24.62
N VAL A 530 34.98 63.26 23.89
CA VAL A 530 34.41 64.61 24.05
C VAL A 530 32.86 64.64 23.94
N GLY A 531 32.18 63.50 24.06
CA GLY A 531 30.84 63.30 23.51
C GLY A 531 29.62 63.31 24.43
N GLY A 532 29.76 63.17 25.74
CA GLY A 532 28.64 62.75 26.61
C GLY A 532 28.53 61.22 26.68
N ASN A 533 27.55 60.70 27.41
CA ASN A 533 27.35 59.25 27.57
C ASN A 533 26.25 58.78 26.63
N PRO A 534 26.39 57.64 25.95
CA PRO A 534 25.37 57.17 25.03
C PRO A 534 24.08 56.78 25.76
N THR A 535 22.96 56.96 25.07
CA THR A 535 21.64 56.48 25.51
C THR A 535 21.06 55.62 24.40
N ILE A 536 20.83 54.35 24.70
CA ILE A 536 20.35 53.35 23.76
C ILE A 536 19.04 52.80 24.32
N ASN A 537 18.02 52.73 23.47
CA ASN A 537 16.77 52.03 23.71
C ASN A 537 16.64 50.96 22.61
N MET A 538 16.58 49.70 23.00
CA MET A 538 16.42 48.59 22.06
C MET A 538 14.95 48.46 21.66
N GLY A 539 14.02 48.41 22.63
CA GLY A 539 12.62 48.74 22.39
C GLY A 539 11.70 47.57 22.67
N SER A 540 10.99 47.04 21.67
CA SER A 540 10.15 45.85 21.85
C SER A 540 10.60 44.72 20.96
N GLY A 541 10.68 43.50 21.49
CA GLY A 541 11.19 42.34 20.76
C GLY A 541 12.29 41.64 21.54
N ASN A 542 12.84 40.59 20.97
CA ASN A 542 13.96 39.87 21.60
C ASN A 542 15.28 40.42 21.03
N ASP A 543 15.86 41.40 21.72
CA ASP A 543 16.96 42.18 21.18
C ASP A 543 18.33 41.65 21.61
N ILE A 544 19.36 41.96 20.81
CA ILE A 544 20.74 41.59 21.09
C ILE A 544 21.66 42.82 21.03
N VAL A 545 22.34 43.11 22.14
CA VAL A 545 23.44 44.07 22.18
C VAL A 545 24.77 43.35 22.21
N LYS A 546 25.61 43.54 21.20
CA LYS A 546 26.95 42.95 21.11
C LYS A 546 28.03 43.96 21.51
N THR A 547 28.91 43.57 22.43
CA THR A 547 30.03 44.41 22.90
C THR A 547 31.38 43.70 22.79
N SER A 548 32.42 44.44 22.42
CA SER A 548 33.78 43.92 22.25
C SER A 548 34.82 44.47 23.24
N GLY A 549 34.42 45.30 24.20
CA GLY A 549 35.34 45.95 25.14
C GLY A 549 34.68 46.38 26.44
N ASP A 550 35.39 47.20 27.21
CA ASP A 550 34.97 47.62 28.55
C ASP A 550 33.69 48.47 28.50
N THR A 551 32.84 48.29 29.51
CA THR A 551 31.62 49.09 29.63
C THR A 551 31.90 50.50 30.14
N ASN A 552 31.11 51.46 29.66
CA ASN A 552 31.08 52.80 30.23
C ASN A 552 29.95 52.86 31.25
N THR A 553 30.29 52.95 32.54
CA THR A 553 29.29 52.94 33.62
C THR A 553 28.33 54.14 33.63
N LYS A 554 28.56 55.14 32.77
CA LYS A 554 27.66 56.28 32.58
C LYS A 554 26.76 56.15 31.35
N ALA A 555 27.01 55.17 30.49
CA ALA A 555 26.10 54.82 29.41
C ALA A 555 24.80 54.25 29.98
N THR A 556 23.70 54.41 29.23
CA THR A 556 22.41 53.79 29.55
C THR A 556 21.97 52.99 28.33
N ILE A 557 21.80 51.69 28.49
CA ILE A 557 21.30 50.77 27.47
C ILE A 557 20.09 50.08 28.07
N ASP A 558 18.93 50.33 27.48
CA ASP A 558 17.69 49.71 27.88
C ASP A 558 17.31 48.63 26.87
N GLY A 559 17.18 47.37 27.30
CA GLY A 559 16.69 46.27 26.46
C GLY A 559 15.22 46.48 26.08
N GLY A 560 14.45 47.06 27.00
CA GLY A 560 13.06 47.41 26.75
C GLY A 560 12.12 46.27 27.17
N SER A 561 11.34 45.73 26.24
CA SER A 561 10.34 44.70 26.52
C SER A 561 10.59 43.43 25.74
N ASP A 562 10.29 42.30 26.40
CA ASP A 562 10.44 40.92 25.93
C ASP A 562 11.73 40.26 26.43
N PHE A 563 12.54 39.60 25.60
CA PHE A 563 13.71 38.83 26.09
C PHE A 563 14.99 39.33 25.44
N ASP A 564 15.80 40.06 26.20
CA ASP A 564 16.95 40.78 25.67
C ASP A 564 18.29 40.18 26.14
N THR A 565 19.26 40.17 25.23
CA THR A 565 20.57 39.55 25.44
C THR A 565 21.71 40.55 25.27
N LEU A 566 22.61 40.62 26.25
CA LEU A 566 23.93 41.25 26.11
C LEU A 566 24.97 40.17 25.76
N GLU A 567 25.61 40.28 24.61
CA GLU A 567 26.56 39.30 24.09
C GLU A 567 28.00 39.86 24.04
N PHE A 568 28.98 39.05 24.46
CA PHE A 568 30.40 39.39 24.45
C PHE A 568 31.10 38.82 23.20
N VAL A 569 31.70 39.70 22.39
CA VAL A 569 32.38 39.31 21.13
C VAL A 569 33.87 39.66 21.19
N ASN A 570 34.74 38.64 21.29
CA ASN A 570 36.20 38.82 21.33
C ASN A 570 36.77 39.14 19.93
N ARG A 571 37.08 40.41 19.64
CA ARG A 571 37.56 40.83 18.31
C ARG A 571 39.08 41.03 18.18
N ASP A 572 39.79 41.30 19.27
CA ASP A 572 41.23 41.58 19.26
C ASP A 572 42.09 40.49 19.92
N GLY A 573 41.52 39.29 20.10
CA GLY A 573 42.20 38.15 20.72
C GLY A 573 42.45 38.34 22.22
N LYS A 574 41.70 39.22 22.89
CA LYS A 574 41.75 39.41 24.34
C LYS A 574 40.41 39.05 25.01
N PRO A 575 40.46 38.50 26.23
CA PRO A 575 39.26 38.32 27.03
C PRO A 575 38.64 39.67 27.40
N ILE A 576 37.32 39.72 27.46
CA ILE A 576 36.58 40.88 27.94
C ILE A 576 36.45 40.75 29.45
N THR A 577 36.79 41.80 30.20
CA THR A 577 36.67 41.84 31.67
C THR A 577 35.97 43.12 32.09
N THR A 578 34.70 43.04 32.47
CA THR A 578 33.88 44.24 32.63
C THR A 578 32.79 44.13 33.70
N THR A 579 32.04 45.22 33.91
CA THR A 579 30.79 45.26 34.69
C THR A 579 29.60 45.47 33.75
N ILE A 580 28.38 45.21 34.22
CA ILE A 580 27.15 45.42 33.44
C ILE A 580 26.29 46.57 34.00
N SER A 581 26.89 47.52 34.71
CA SER A 581 26.10 48.56 35.38
C SER A 581 25.38 49.52 34.41
N MET A 582 25.73 49.52 33.13
CA MET A 582 25.17 50.38 32.09
C MET A 582 23.84 49.88 31.52
N ILE A 583 23.46 48.63 31.80
CA ILE A 583 22.28 47.99 31.19
C ILE A 583 21.08 47.94 32.16
N SER A 584 19.88 47.95 31.60
CA SER A 584 18.59 47.67 32.25
C SER A 584 17.70 46.85 31.33
N ASN A 585 16.77 46.08 31.91
CA ASN A 585 15.80 45.25 31.21
C ASN A 585 16.45 44.25 30.25
N PHE A 586 17.53 43.59 30.69
CA PHE A 586 18.07 42.43 30.01
C PHE A 586 17.75 41.15 30.79
N GLU A 587 17.46 40.08 30.07
CA GLU A 587 17.16 38.76 30.63
C GLU A 587 18.38 37.84 30.61
N LYS A 588 19.30 38.10 29.68
CA LYS A 588 20.45 37.23 29.44
C LYS A 588 21.75 38.01 29.25
N ILE A 589 22.80 37.52 29.89
CA ILE A 589 24.18 37.94 29.66
C ILE A 589 24.94 36.74 29.09
N ASP A 590 25.30 36.82 27.82
CA ASP A 590 26.05 35.79 27.14
C ASP A 590 27.54 36.16 27.09
N ILE A 591 28.36 35.41 27.84
CA ILE A 591 29.82 35.57 27.87
C ILE A 591 30.57 34.44 27.15
N THR A 592 29.87 33.59 26.37
CA THR A 592 30.39 32.39 25.66
C THR A 592 31.37 32.67 24.51
N GLY A 593 31.95 33.87 24.44
CA GLY A 593 32.95 34.23 23.44
C GLY A 593 34.15 33.29 23.40
N THR A 594 35.01 33.45 22.40
CA THR A 594 36.14 32.54 22.10
C THR A 594 37.25 32.46 23.15
N LEU A 595 37.17 33.25 24.24
CA LEU A 595 38.20 33.39 25.27
C LEU A 595 37.56 33.44 26.66
N ASN A 596 38.37 33.22 27.69
CA ASN A 596 37.95 33.25 29.09
C ASN A 596 37.55 34.66 29.55
N ASN A 597 36.29 35.01 29.32
CA ASN A 597 35.69 36.29 29.64
C ASN A 597 35.34 36.38 31.13
N SER A 598 35.22 37.62 31.62
CA SER A 598 34.80 37.85 33.00
C SER A 598 33.84 39.02 33.13
N VAL A 599 32.80 38.82 33.93
CA VAL A 599 31.80 39.84 34.24
C VAL A 599 31.64 39.98 35.75
N THR A 600 31.55 41.22 36.22
CA THR A 600 31.20 41.52 37.61
C THR A 600 29.72 41.90 37.68
N ILE A 601 28.96 41.20 38.52
CA ILE A 601 27.51 41.36 38.68
C ILE A 601 27.21 41.70 40.14
N SER A 602 26.45 42.77 40.34
CA SER A 602 25.95 43.18 41.65
C SER A 602 24.47 42.86 41.86
N ASP A 603 24.02 42.87 43.11
CA ASP A 603 22.59 42.76 43.48
C ASP A 603 21.72 43.78 42.73
N LYS A 604 22.21 45.00 42.56
CA LYS A 604 21.53 46.05 41.79
C LYS A 604 21.46 45.76 40.30
N ASP A 605 22.44 45.06 39.75
CA ASP A 605 22.42 44.70 38.33
C ASP A 605 21.32 43.66 38.08
N VAL A 606 21.18 42.68 38.97
CA VAL A 606 20.08 41.69 38.96
C VAL A 606 18.72 42.35 39.29
N GLU A 607 18.68 43.45 40.05
CA GLU A 607 17.45 44.20 40.29
C GLU A 607 16.95 44.94 39.04
N ARG A 608 17.86 45.44 38.19
CA ARG A 608 17.51 46.17 36.97
C ARG A 608 17.37 45.27 35.74
N ASN A 609 17.83 44.04 35.81
CA ASN A 609 17.91 43.10 34.69
C ASN A 609 17.40 41.75 35.18
N HIS A 610 16.26 41.34 34.64
CA HIS A 610 15.66 40.05 34.93
C HIS A 610 14.41 39.85 34.06
N SER A 611 14.04 38.60 33.80
CA SER A 611 12.80 38.28 33.09
C SER A 611 11.57 38.86 33.78
N ALA A 612 10.88 39.75 33.06
CA ALA A 612 9.57 40.24 33.45
C ALA A 612 8.51 39.12 33.36
N LYS A 613 8.72 38.14 32.47
CA LYS A 613 7.92 36.92 32.34
C LYS A 613 8.56 35.79 33.15
N ALA A 614 7.72 34.87 33.62
CA ALA A 614 8.20 33.72 34.38
C ALA A 614 9.00 32.78 33.49
N THR A 615 10.20 32.42 33.93
CA THR A 615 11.07 31.42 33.29
C THR A 615 10.70 30.04 33.83
N VAL A 616 10.43 29.08 32.95
CA VAL A 616 10.03 27.72 33.34
C VAL A 616 11.21 26.77 33.17
N ASP A 617 11.65 26.14 34.25
CA ASP A 617 12.75 25.18 34.21
C ASP A 617 12.31 23.83 33.60
N ALA A 618 13.27 22.93 33.35
CA ALA A 618 13.02 21.61 32.79
C ALA A 618 12.17 20.70 33.68
N SER A 619 12.00 21.04 34.97
CA SER A 619 11.10 20.34 35.89
C SER A 619 9.65 20.83 35.80
N GLY A 620 9.40 21.94 35.08
CA GLY A 620 8.12 22.62 34.99
C GLY A 620 7.88 23.62 36.13
N ALA A 621 8.90 23.92 36.93
CA ALA A 621 8.83 24.95 37.97
C ALA A 621 8.95 26.35 37.35
N SER A 622 8.13 27.27 37.83
CA SER A 622 8.07 28.64 37.34
C SER A 622 8.86 29.57 38.25
N HIS A 623 9.81 30.31 37.68
CA HIS A 623 10.69 31.25 38.37
C HIS A 623 10.46 32.66 37.84
N ASN A 624 10.25 33.63 38.73
CA ASN A 624 10.06 35.04 38.34
C ASN A 624 11.35 35.82 38.59
N ASN A 625 11.58 36.89 37.83
CA ASN A 625 12.72 37.79 37.99
C ASN A 625 14.07 37.05 37.93
N VAL A 626 14.29 36.32 36.83
CA VAL A 626 15.52 35.57 36.59
C VAL A 626 16.45 36.36 35.66
N LEU A 627 17.71 36.52 36.04
CA LEU A 627 18.79 36.93 35.12
C LEU A 627 19.64 35.70 34.79
N ILE A 628 19.80 35.39 33.51
CA ILE A 628 20.58 34.24 33.03
C ILE A 628 21.97 34.70 32.61
N VAL A 629 23.00 33.92 32.96
CA VAL A 629 24.38 34.12 32.50
C VAL A 629 24.90 32.83 31.88
N ASP A 630 25.07 32.86 30.56
CA ASP A 630 25.64 31.77 29.77
C ASP A 630 27.14 31.98 29.58
N GLY A 631 27.93 30.91 29.60
CA GLY A 631 29.38 31.00 29.48
C GLY A 631 30.02 29.62 29.37
N ASN A 632 31.27 29.59 28.92
CA ASN A 632 32.06 28.39 28.74
C ASN A 632 32.95 28.09 29.95
N ALA A 633 33.45 26.86 30.00
CA ALA A 633 34.47 26.47 30.96
C ALA A 633 35.71 27.39 30.86
N GLY A 634 36.03 28.06 31.96
CA GLY A 634 37.14 29.03 32.04
C GLY A 634 36.68 30.49 32.16
N ASP A 635 35.42 30.77 31.83
CA ASP A 635 34.79 32.07 32.09
C ASP A 635 34.58 32.29 33.60
N LYS A 636 34.41 33.57 33.96
CA LYS A 636 34.34 33.97 35.36
C LYS A 636 33.29 35.04 35.67
N VAL A 637 32.38 34.72 36.58
CA VAL A 637 31.45 35.69 37.18
C VAL A 637 31.96 36.09 38.57
N THR A 638 32.18 37.39 38.78
CA THR A 638 32.52 37.94 40.11
C THR A 638 31.29 38.55 40.74
N LEU A 639 30.89 38.06 41.92
CA LEU A 639 29.68 38.51 42.60
C LEU A 639 29.99 39.63 43.61
N SER A 640 29.19 40.69 43.59
CA SER A 640 29.31 41.83 44.50
C SER A 640 27.98 42.10 45.22
N GLY A 641 27.94 42.02 46.55
CA GLY A 641 26.69 42.15 47.31
C GLY A 641 25.76 40.93 47.25
N ILE A 642 26.16 39.86 46.56
CA ILE A 642 25.43 38.59 46.45
C ILE A 642 26.22 37.48 47.19
N SER A 643 25.53 36.53 47.81
CA SER A 643 26.15 35.35 48.44
C SER A 643 26.92 34.53 47.40
N LYS A 644 28.14 34.09 47.73
CA LYS A 644 28.95 33.21 46.86
C LYS A 644 28.53 31.75 46.89
N ALA A 645 27.75 31.34 47.89
CA ALA A 645 27.19 29.99 47.95
C ALA A 645 25.92 29.95 47.10
N ALA A 646 25.89 29.06 46.10
CA ALA A 646 24.69 28.78 45.31
C ALA A 646 23.59 28.20 46.23
N SER A 647 22.36 28.63 46.02
CA SER A 647 21.20 28.17 46.79
C SER A 647 20.65 26.84 46.28
N SER A 648 20.73 26.61 44.98
CA SER A 648 20.19 25.44 44.28
C SER A 648 20.79 25.33 42.88
N GLN A 649 20.35 24.32 42.12
CA GLN A 649 20.60 24.19 40.70
C GLN A 649 19.29 24.00 39.95
N VAL A 650 19.25 24.47 38.72
CA VAL A 650 18.13 24.31 37.79
C VAL A 650 18.66 23.88 36.43
N THR A 651 17.80 23.28 35.61
CA THR A 651 18.10 22.96 34.21
C THR A 651 17.17 23.76 33.32
N TYR A 652 17.70 24.49 32.35
CA TYR A 652 16.94 25.33 31.43
C TYR A 652 17.52 25.19 30.03
N GLU A 653 16.67 24.97 29.02
CA GLU A 653 17.07 24.79 27.61
C GLU A 653 18.21 23.77 27.38
N GLY A 654 18.34 22.76 28.26
CA GLY A 654 19.37 21.72 28.18
C GLY A 654 20.66 22.03 28.93
N ASN A 655 20.82 23.24 29.46
CA ASN A 655 21.97 23.67 30.26
C ASN A 655 21.67 23.61 31.76
N THR A 656 22.71 23.43 32.58
CA THR A 656 22.59 23.40 34.06
C THR A 656 23.13 24.70 34.65
N TYR A 657 22.33 25.34 35.51
CA TYR A 657 22.66 26.62 36.12
C TYR A 657 22.73 26.51 37.65
N ASN A 658 23.72 27.16 38.24
CA ASN A 658 23.79 27.44 39.67
C ASN A 658 22.94 28.68 39.97
N VAL A 659 22.02 28.56 40.94
CA VAL A 659 21.11 29.65 41.32
C VAL A 659 21.68 30.44 42.49
N TYR A 660 21.66 31.77 42.37
CA TYR A 660 22.05 32.72 43.41
C TYR A 660 20.90 33.69 43.69
N ASN A 661 20.38 33.67 44.91
CA ASN A 661 19.28 34.54 45.30
C ASN A 661 19.77 35.96 45.63
N THR A 662 19.09 36.97 45.08
CA THR A 662 19.34 38.39 45.35
C THR A 662 17.99 39.05 45.69
N ASN A 663 17.74 39.31 46.97
CA ASN A 663 16.43 39.81 47.45
C ASN A 663 15.26 38.93 46.96
N SER A 664 14.42 39.45 46.04
CA SER A 664 13.28 38.76 45.42
C SER A 664 13.57 38.18 44.02
N ASN A 665 14.81 38.23 43.57
CA ASN A 665 15.24 37.88 42.21
C ASN A 665 16.25 36.74 42.24
N GLU A 666 16.38 36.04 41.12
CA GLU A 666 17.31 34.93 40.93
C GLU A 666 18.35 35.27 39.87
N LEU A 667 19.62 34.95 40.15
CA LEU A 667 20.69 34.97 39.17
C LEU A 667 21.08 33.53 38.86
N TRP A 668 20.92 33.12 37.61
CA TRP A 668 21.26 31.79 37.12
C TRP A 668 22.58 31.89 36.37
N VAL A 669 23.62 31.24 36.88
CA VAL A 669 24.96 31.23 36.26
C VAL A 669 25.26 29.84 35.78
N ASP A 670 25.63 29.69 34.51
CA ASP A 670 26.00 28.40 33.93
C ASP A 670 26.98 27.66 34.85
N SER A 671 26.72 26.38 35.08
CA SER A 671 27.51 25.53 35.97
C SER A 671 28.98 25.36 35.55
N ASP A 672 29.31 25.62 34.28
CA ASP A 672 30.68 25.59 33.77
C ASP A 672 31.48 26.86 34.09
N ILE A 673 30.82 27.93 34.54
CA ILE A 673 31.46 29.21 34.87
C ILE A 673 32.06 29.18 36.28
N THR A 674 33.26 29.74 36.43
CA THR A 674 33.85 29.96 37.76
C THR A 674 33.22 31.18 38.46
N VAL A 675 32.55 30.97 39.58
CA VAL A 675 32.01 32.06 40.41
C VAL A 675 32.99 32.46 41.51
N ALA A 676 33.31 33.76 41.62
CA ALA A 676 34.36 34.29 42.48
C ALA A 676 33.94 35.38 43.46
#